data_AF-C7Z1A2-F1
#
_entry.id   AF-C7Z1A2-F1
#
_cell.length_a   1.000
_cell.length_b   1.000
_cell.length_c   1.000
_cell.angle_alpha   90.00
_cell.angle_beta   90.00
_cell.angle_gamma   90.00
#
_symmetry.space_group_name_H-M   'P 1'
#
loop_
_entity.id
_entity.type
_entity.pdbx_description
1 polymer ?
#
loop_
_entity_poly.entity_id
_entity_poly.type
_entity_poly.pdbx_seq_one_letter_code
_entity_poly.pdbx_strand_id
1 'polypeptide(L)'
;MEAIRQTFQRCKSQNRSALVSYVTAGYPKPEDTPDILLALEKGGADVLELGAPFTDPIADGPTIQTANTIALDNGVTIESTLGMVKAARDRGLKAPVLLMGYYNPLLSYGEERLLEDCKTSGVNGFIVVDLPPEEAISFRKLCNKGHLSYVPLIAPATSDTRMKILCQLADSFIYVVSRMGVTGATGTLNANLPALLERVKKYSGNKPAAVGFGVSTREHFLSVATLADGVVVGSQIITTIKNAEPGQALADIEKYCAYLSGRDSEENTREVGLVEAVAGAKEPSGDNVTVEATVTDNDISAEEDSALVAQLAALHGKIPERFGEFGGQYVPESLMDCLSQLEDGFNAIKDDPAFWEEYRSYYEYMGRPGHLHLADRLTEHAGGANIWLKREDLNHTGSHKINNALGQLLLARRLGKTRIIAETGAGQHGVATATVCAKFGMECTVYMGAEDVRRQALNVFRMRLLGAKVVAVEAGSKTLRDAVNEALRAWVVDLETTHYIIGSAIGPHPFPTIVRTFQSIIGRETKEQMLEKRGKLPDAVVACVGGGSNAVGMFYPFEDDPSVKLLGVEAGGDGVETLRHSATLTGGSKGVLHGVRTYVLQDKHGQISETHSVSAGLDYPGVGPELSSWKDNERAKFIAATDAQAFLGFRLMSQLEGIIPALESAHGIYGAIELAKTMKKGEDLVICLSGRGDKDVQSVADELPKLGPKIGWDLRF
;
A
#
# COMPACT_ATOMS: atom_id res chain seq x y z
N MET A 1 23.59 -0.14 -17.05
CA MET A 1 22.94 -1.19 -17.87
C MET A 1 23.92 -2.24 -18.41
N GLU A 2 24.94 -1.87 -19.19
CA GLU A 2 25.82 -2.83 -19.89
C GLU A 2 26.58 -3.80 -18.95
N ALA A 3 27.08 -3.33 -17.81
CA ALA A 3 27.75 -4.18 -16.81
C ALA A 3 26.88 -5.35 -16.32
N ILE A 4 25.56 -5.16 -16.25
CA ILE A 4 24.61 -6.20 -15.85
C ILE A 4 24.47 -7.23 -16.99
N ARG A 5 24.28 -6.76 -18.23
CA ARG A 5 24.18 -7.64 -19.42
C ARG A 5 25.44 -8.52 -19.56
N GLN A 6 26.62 -7.92 -19.44
CA GLN A 6 27.90 -8.63 -19.48
C GLN A 6 28.05 -9.66 -18.36
N THR A 7 27.54 -9.33 -17.16
CA THR A 7 27.57 -10.26 -16.01
C THR A 7 26.76 -11.52 -16.30
N PHE A 8 25.52 -11.39 -16.78
CA PHE A 8 24.70 -12.55 -17.15
C PHE A 8 25.29 -13.33 -18.33
N GLN A 9 25.85 -12.65 -19.34
CA GLN A 9 26.55 -13.30 -20.46
C GLN A 9 27.77 -14.10 -19.98
N ARG A 10 28.56 -13.55 -19.05
CA ARG A 10 29.71 -14.24 -18.45
C ARG A 10 29.28 -15.45 -17.63
N CYS A 11 28.22 -15.35 -16.83
CA CYS A 11 27.71 -16.50 -16.06
C CYS A 11 27.24 -17.61 -17.02
N LYS A 12 26.51 -17.23 -18.07
CA LYS A 12 26.07 -18.14 -19.12
C LYS A 12 27.23 -18.83 -19.85
N SER A 13 28.29 -18.11 -20.21
CA SER A 13 29.47 -18.69 -20.87
C SER A 13 30.26 -19.64 -19.95
N GLN A 14 30.11 -19.48 -18.63
CA GLN A 14 30.66 -20.36 -17.61
C GLN A 14 29.69 -21.51 -17.22
N ASN A 15 28.57 -21.64 -17.93
CA ASN A 15 27.52 -22.64 -17.66
C ASN A 15 27.01 -22.64 -16.21
N ARG A 16 26.80 -21.45 -15.65
CA ARG A 16 26.27 -21.26 -14.30
C ARG A 16 25.27 -20.10 -14.25
N SER A 17 24.39 -20.13 -13.26
CA SER A 17 23.52 -18.98 -12.94
C SER A 17 24.31 -17.90 -12.18
N ALA A 18 23.89 -16.65 -12.36
CA ALA A 18 24.38 -15.52 -11.58
C ALA A 18 23.87 -15.58 -10.13
N LEU A 19 24.73 -15.31 -9.15
CA LEU A 19 24.30 -15.05 -7.78
C LEU A 19 23.94 -13.57 -7.62
N VAL A 20 22.67 -13.27 -7.37
CA VAL A 20 22.19 -11.92 -7.07
C VAL A 20 21.96 -11.83 -5.57
N SER A 21 22.69 -10.96 -4.87
CA SER A 21 22.60 -10.84 -3.42
C SER A 21 21.95 -9.53 -3.01
N TYR A 22 21.08 -9.56 -1.99
CA TYR A 22 20.45 -8.37 -1.41
C TYR A 22 20.97 -8.06 -0.01
N VAL A 23 21.16 -6.76 0.27
CA VAL A 23 21.34 -6.23 1.62
C VAL A 23 20.67 -4.85 1.76
N THR A 24 20.15 -4.53 2.94
CA THR A 24 19.60 -3.20 3.27
C THR A 24 20.74 -2.22 3.54
N ALA A 25 20.70 -1.05 2.90
CA ALA A 25 21.69 0.01 3.12
C ALA A 25 21.67 0.48 4.58
N GLY A 26 22.85 0.59 5.17
CA GLY A 26 23.07 0.99 6.56
C GLY A 26 22.61 -0.02 7.63
N TYR A 27 22.41 -1.28 7.24
CA TYR A 27 22.26 -2.40 8.16
C TYR A 27 23.57 -3.23 8.26
N PRO A 28 24.07 -3.54 9.47
CA PRO A 28 23.54 -3.11 10.77
C PRO A 28 23.89 -1.65 11.09
N LYS A 29 24.91 -1.08 10.44
CA LYS A 29 25.27 0.34 10.52
C LYS A 29 25.62 0.91 9.14
N PRO A 30 25.48 2.25 8.95
CA PRO A 30 25.88 2.95 7.74
C PRO A 30 27.32 2.64 7.27
N GLU A 31 28.28 2.67 8.19
CA GLU A 31 29.70 2.48 7.91
C GLU A 31 30.07 1.06 7.44
N ASP A 32 29.24 0.05 7.77
CA ASP A 32 29.50 -1.34 7.42
C ASP A 32 29.09 -1.66 5.97
N THR A 33 28.19 -0.87 5.38
CA THR A 33 27.60 -1.17 4.06
C THR A 33 28.65 -1.30 2.95
N PRO A 34 29.64 -0.40 2.80
CA PRO A 34 30.67 -0.56 1.77
C PRO A 34 31.49 -1.85 1.92
N ASP A 35 31.83 -2.22 3.15
CA ASP A 35 32.55 -3.46 3.46
C ASP A 35 31.71 -4.70 3.18
N ILE A 36 30.42 -4.65 3.51
CA ILE A 36 29.47 -5.73 3.21
C ILE A 36 29.37 -5.95 1.70
N LEU A 37 29.25 -4.89 0.90
CA LEU A 37 29.17 -5.03 -0.57
C LEU A 37 30.44 -5.69 -1.16
N LEU A 38 31.61 -5.32 -0.64
CA LEU A 38 32.89 -5.93 -1.05
C LEU A 38 32.98 -7.40 -0.62
N ALA A 39 32.53 -7.73 0.59
CA ALA A 39 32.50 -9.11 1.09
C ALA A 39 31.54 -10.00 0.30
N LEU A 40 30.37 -9.47 -0.11
CA LEU A 40 29.43 -10.16 -1.00
C LEU A 40 30.06 -10.43 -2.37
N GLU A 41 30.70 -9.44 -2.99
CA GLU A 41 31.44 -9.61 -4.25
C GLU A 41 32.55 -10.68 -4.11
N LYS A 42 33.34 -10.60 -3.03
CA LYS A 42 34.43 -11.55 -2.76
C LYS A 42 33.92 -12.97 -2.54
N GLY A 43 32.78 -13.12 -1.86
CA GLY A 43 32.06 -14.38 -1.70
C GLY A 43 31.43 -14.91 -3.00
N GLY A 44 31.47 -14.13 -4.08
CA GLY A 44 31.09 -14.57 -5.42
C GLY A 44 29.72 -14.09 -5.89
N ALA A 45 29.12 -13.09 -5.23
CA ALA A 45 27.97 -12.39 -5.78
C ALA A 45 28.33 -11.72 -7.11
N ASP A 46 27.49 -11.94 -8.12
CA ASP A 46 27.67 -11.40 -9.46
C ASP A 46 26.93 -10.08 -9.65
N VAL A 47 25.80 -9.89 -8.97
CA VAL A 47 25.00 -8.65 -8.96
C VAL A 47 24.60 -8.36 -7.51
N LEU A 48 24.65 -7.08 -7.11
CA LEU A 48 24.33 -6.63 -5.76
C LEU A 48 23.06 -5.79 -5.79
N GLU A 49 22.04 -6.17 -5.02
CA GLU A 49 20.86 -5.36 -4.74
C GLU A 49 21.08 -4.64 -3.40
N LEU A 50 21.09 -3.31 -3.44
CA LEU A 50 21.19 -2.47 -2.27
C LEU A 50 19.81 -1.89 -1.95
N GLY A 51 19.20 -2.37 -0.88
CA GLY A 51 17.89 -1.94 -0.41
C GLY A 51 17.93 -0.53 0.17
N ALA A 52 17.25 0.41 -0.47
CA ALA A 52 16.94 1.71 0.11
C ALA A 52 15.84 1.53 1.16
N PRO A 53 16.09 1.85 2.44
CA PRO A 53 15.13 1.60 3.49
C PRO A 53 13.90 2.51 3.36
N PHE A 54 12.73 1.95 3.67
CA PHE A 54 11.46 2.66 3.65
C PHE A 54 10.63 2.27 4.87
N THR A 55 9.90 3.25 5.43
CA THR A 55 9.02 3.06 6.60
C THR A 55 7.80 2.19 6.32
N ASP A 56 7.35 2.08 5.07
CA ASP A 56 6.13 1.34 4.70
C ASP A 56 6.37 0.26 3.62
N PRO A 57 7.25 -0.73 3.86
CA PRO A 57 7.69 -1.65 2.81
C PRO A 57 6.72 -2.82 2.64
N ILE A 58 5.67 -2.64 1.83
CA ILE A 58 4.53 -3.57 1.69
C ILE A 58 4.94 -5.00 1.27
N ALA A 59 5.97 -5.16 0.44
CA ALA A 59 6.43 -6.46 -0.08
C ALA A 59 7.44 -7.19 0.81
N ASP A 60 8.07 -6.47 1.74
CA ASP A 60 9.23 -6.98 2.47
C ASP A 60 8.78 -7.98 3.55
N GLY A 61 9.52 -9.08 3.69
CA GLY A 61 9.35 -10.00 4.81
C GLY A 61 9.85 -9.41 6.15
N PRO A 62 9.47 -9.99 7.30
CA PRO A 62 9.80 -9.46 8.63
C PRO A 62 11.30 -9.21 8.85
N THR A 63 12.16 -10.06 8.27
CA THR A 63 13.62 -9.92 8.35
C THR A 63 14.11 -8.61 7.69
N ILE A 64 13.62 -8.30 6.49
CA ILE A 64 14.00 -7.09 5.76
C ILE A 64 13.33 -5.86 6.40
N GLN A 65 12.09 -5.97 6.84
CA GLN A 65 11.42 -4.90 7.62
C GLN A 65 12.24 -4.51 8.84
N THR A 66 12.75 -5.49 9.60
CA THR A 66 13.61 -5.24 10.77
C THR A 66 14.90 -4.52 10.37
N ALA A 67 15.52 -4.92 9.26
CA ALA A 67 16.72 -4.26 8.75
C ALA A 67 16.43 -2.82 8.28
N ASN A 68 15.29 -2.58 7.62
CA ASN A 68 14.84 -1.24 7.24
C ASN A 68 14.63 -0.36 8.48
N THR A 69 13.96 -0.85 9.52
CA THR A 69 13.77 -0.08 10.78
C THR A 69 15.11 0.33 11.37
N ILE A 70 16.06 -0.61 11.51
CA ILE A 70 17.39 -0.31 12.06
C ILE A 70 18.15 0.68 11.17
N ALA A 71 18.06 0.55 9.85
CA ALA A 71 18.68 1.50 8.93
C ALA A 71 18.07 2.91 9.04
N LEU A 72 16.76 3.02 9.19
CA LEU A 72 16.07 4.29 9.38
C LEU A 72 16.42 4.93 10.73
N ASP A 73 16.51 4.13 11.80
CA ASP A 73 16.96 4.59 13.13
C ASP A 73 18.42 5.12 13.08
N ASN A 74 19.23 4.56 12.18
CA ASN A 74 20.58 5.04 11.88
C ASN A 74 20.61 6.29 10.97
N GLY A 75 19.45 6.85 10.58
CA GLY A 75 19.34 8.03 9.74
C GLY A 75 19.68 7.81 8.27
N VAL A 76 19.54 6.57 7.76
CA VAL A 76 19.83 6.25 6.36
C VAL A 76 18.80 6.91 5.44
N THR A 77 19.30 7.58 4.40
CA THR A 77 18.53 8.25 3.35
C THR A 77 18.98 7.75 1.97
N ILE A 78 18.29 8.15 0.90
CA ILE A 78 18.76 7.92 -0.47
C ILE A 78 20.16 8.51 -0.67
N GLU A 79 20.40 9.75 -0.21
CA GLU A 79 21.70 10.43 -0.35
C GLU A 79 22.83 9.65 0.33
N SER A 80 22.62 9.19 1.57
CA SER A 80 23.64 8.38 2.27
C SER A 80 23.82 7.01 1.63
N THR A 81 22.75 6.40 1.11
CA THR A 81 22.80 5.12 0.38
C THR A 81 23.71 5.23 -0.84
N LEU A 82 23.55 6.30 -1.63
CA LEU A 82 24.41 6.59 -2.77
C LEU A 82 25.86 6.87 -2.35
N GLY A 83 26.06 7.56 -1.23
CA GLY A 83 27.37 7.74 -0.60
C GLY A 83 28.05 6.40 -0.24
N MET A 84 27.30 5.42 0.27
CA MET A 84 27.82 4.08 0.57
C MET A 84 28.25 3.33 -0.70
N VAL A 85 27.47 3.43 -1.78
CA VAL A 85 27.85 2.84 -3.08
C VAL A 85 29.14 3.47 -3.58
N LYS A 86 29.25 4.80 -3.54
CA LYS A 86 30.46 5.52 -3.95
C LYS A 86 31.68 5.09 -3.14
N ALA A 87 31.55 4.99 -1.81
CA ALA A 87 32.61 4.52 -0.94
C ALA A 87 33.05 3.08 -1.28
N ALA A 88 32.11 2.19 -1.62
CA ALA A 88 32.44 0.84 -2.06
C ALA A 88 33.17 0.82 -3.41
N ARG A 89 32.75 1.66 -4.37
CA ARG A 89 33.40 1.83 -5.68
C ARG A 89 34.84 2.34 -5.53
N ASP A 90 35.06 3.35 -4.68
CA ASP A 90 36.39 3.90 -4.40
C ASP A 90 37.35 2.86 -3.81
N ARG A 91 36.79 1.83 -3.16
CA ARG A 91 37.52 0.70 -2.56
C ARG A 91 37.64 -0.50 -3.49
N GLY A 92 37.17 -0.39 -4.74
CA GLY A 92 37.41 -1.37 -5.78
C GLY A 92 36.25 -2.31 -6.09
N LEU A 93 35.04 -2.05 -5.59
CA LEU A 93 33.84 -2.84 -5.92
C LEU A 93 33.59 -2.82 -7.44
N LYS A 94 33.51 -4.00 -8.09
CA LYS A 94 33.30 -4.11 -9.55
C LYS A 94 31.92 -4.65 -9.92
N ALA A 95 31.30 -5.44 -9.05
CA ALA A 95 30.00 -6.04 -9.26
C ALA A 95 28.95 -4.95 -9.50
N PRO A 96 28.06 -5.09 -10.49
CA PRO A 96 26.99 -4.15 -10.72
C PRO A 96 26.08 -4.04 -9.48
N VAL A 97 25.71 -2.81 -9.13
CA VAL A 97 24.84 -2.48 -7.99
C VAL A 97 23.50 -1.99 -8.52
N LEU A 98 22.41 -2.59 -8.07
CA LEU A 98 21.03 -2.16 -8.29
C LEU A 98 20.53 -1.48 -7.02
N LEU A 99 19.97 -0.28 -7.15
CA LEU A 99 19.21 0.32 -6.06
C LEU A 99 17.82 -0.32 -6.05
N MET A 100 17.48 -1.03 -4.97
CA MET A 100 16.19 -1.67 -4.79
C MET A 100 15.37 -0.93 -3.74
N GLY A 101 14.10 -0.63 -4.00
CA GLY A 101 13.26 0.07 -3.03
C GLY A 101 11.85 0.34 -3.50
N TYR A 102 11.16 1.21 -2.78
CA TYR A 102 9.79 1.64 -3.06
C TYR A 102 9.80 3.01 -3.74
N TYR A 103 8.75 3.33 -4.49
CA TYR A 103 8.72 4.54 -5.31
C TYR A 103 8.69 5.83 -4.48
N ASN A 104 8.07 5.82 -3.29
CA ASN A 104 7.87 7.05 -2.52
C ASN A 104 9.17 7.78 -2.12
N PRO A 105 10.20 7.13 -1.52
CA PRO A 105 11.48 7.79 -1.27
C PRO A 105 12.18 8.29 -2.54
N LEU A 106 12.04 7.57 -3.66
CA LEU A 106 12.64 7.96 -4.95
C LEU A 106 11.94 9.20 -5.53
N LEU A 107 10.61 9.22 -5.46
CA LEU A 107 9.77 10.34 -5.86
C LEU A 107 10.09 11.59 -5.03
N SER A 108 10.23 11.44 -3.70
CA SER A 108 10.57 12.54 -2.78
C SER A 108 11.97 13.10 -3.04
N TYR A 109 12.94 12.25 -3.40
CA TYR A 109 14.29 12.68 -3.79
C TYR A 109 14.31 13.49 -5.09
N GLY A 110 13.35 13.22 -5.98
CA GLY A 110 13.25 13.80 -7.32
C GLY A 110 13.92 12.89 -8.35
N GLU A 111 13.16 12.46 -9.36
CA GLU A 111 13.62 11.44 -10.31
C GLU A 111 14.85 11.90 -11.11
N GLU A 112 14.82 13.09 -11.72
CA GLU A 112 15.96 13.57 -12.52
C GLU A 112 17.26 13.64 -11.69
N ARG A 113 17.19 14.20 -10.48
CA ARG A 113 18.31 14.26 -9.53
C ARG A 113 18.76 12.84 -9.14
N LEU A 114 17.83 11.94 -8.84
CA LEU A 114 18.12 10.55 -8.49
C LEU A 114 18.95 9.88 -9.59
N LEU A 115 18.56 10.00 -10.85
CA LEU A 115 19.26 9.37 -11.97
C LEU A 115 20.70 9.90 -12.12
N GLU A 116 20.91 11.21 -11.98
CA GLU A 116 22.23 11.84 -12.03
C GLU A 116 23.14 11.39 -10.87
N ASP A 117 22.62 11.42 -9.65
CA ASP A 117 23.37 11.05 -8.44
C ASP A 117 23.69 9.54 -8.42
N CYS A 118 22.76 8.69 -8.87
CA CYS A 118 22.98 7.25 -9.05
C CYS A 118 24.12 6.97 -10.03
N LYS A 119 24.12 7.65 -11.18
CA LYS A 119 25.18 7.50 -12.18
C LYS A 119 26.54 7.91 -11.61
N THR A 120 26.60 9.05 -10.94
CA THR A 120 27.84 9.58 -10.33
C THR A 120 28.36 8.68 -9.20
N SER A 121 27.46 8.02 -8.48
CA SER A 121 27.80 7.13 -7.35
C SER A 121 28.18 5.71 -7.80
N GLY A 122 27.93 5.35 -9.07
CA GLY A 122 28.26 4.03 -9.62
C GLY A 122 27.18 2.96 -9.42
N VAL A 123 25.92 3.39 -9.24
CA VAL A 123 24.74 2.52 -9.36
C VAL A 123 24.52 2.17 -10.84
N ASN A 124 24.01 0.98 -11.12
CA ASN A 124 23.87 0.44 -12.48
C ASN A 124 22.41 0.30 -12.95
N GLY A 125 21.45 0.41 -12.04
CA GLY A 125 20.02 0.31 -12.33
C GLY A 125 19.16 0.29 -11.07
N PHE A 126 17.86 0.04 -11.28
CA PHE A 126 16.83 0.07 -10.26
C PHE A 126 15.94 -1.16 -10.31
N ILE A 127 15.50 -1.58 -9.12
CA ILE A 127 14.32 -2.42 -8.92
C ILE A 127 13.36 -1.58 -8.06
N VAL A 128 12.26 -1.09 -8.64
CA VAL A 128 11.24 -0.35 -7.89
C VAL A 128 10.06 -1.29 -7.68
N VAL A 129 9.87 -1.72 -6.44
CA VAL A 129 9.05 -2.89 -6.09
C VAL A 129 7.57 -2.67 -6.37
N ASP A 130 7.11 -1.42 -6.25
CA ASP A 130 5.72 -1.01 -6.26
C ASP A 130 5.37 -0.06 -7.42
N LEU A 131 6.26 0.09 -8.42
CA LEU A 131 6.04 1.01 -9.54
C LEU A 131 5.12 0.36 -10.59
N PRO A 132 3.91 0.91 -10.83
CA PRO A 132 3.01 0.37 -11.85
C PRO A 132 3.61 0.56 -13.26
N PRO A 133 3.37 -0.35 -14.22
CA PRO A 133 3.92 -0.27 -15.58
C PRO A 133 3.66 1.06 -16.28
N GLU A 134 2.51 1.67 -16.02
CA GLU A 134 2.08 2.95 -16.55
C GLU A 134 3.06 4.07 -16.19
N GLU A 135 3.54 4.09 -14.94
CA GLU A 135 4.58 5.02 -14.46
C GLU A 135 5.99 4.53 -14.83
N ALA A 136 6.19 3.21 -14.85
CA ALA A 136 7.47 2.61 -15.20
C ALA A 136 7.94 3.00 -16.61
N ILE A 137 7.01 3.25 -17.55
CA ILE A 137 7.36 3.77 -18.89
C ILE A 137 8.09 5.12 -18.75
N SER A 138 7.54 6.05 -17.99
CA SER A 138 8.13 7.38 -17.77
C SER A 138 9.45 7.28 -17.03
N PHE A 139 9.50 6.51 -15.94
CA PHE A 139 10.71 6.32 -15.15
C PHE A 139 11.82 5.61 -15.94
N ARG A 140 11.48 4.61 -16.77
CA ARG A 140 12.42 3.90 -17.64
C ARG A 140 13.04 4.83 -18.67
N LYS A 141 12.30 5.79 -19.23
CA LYS A 141 12.87 6.80 -20.14
C LYS A 141 13.99 7.60 -19.47
N LEU A 142 13.80 7.98 -18.20
CA LEU A 142 14.82 8.65 -17.41
C LEU A 142 16.02 7.72 -17.15
N CYS A 143 15.77 6.45 -16.81
CA CYS A 143 16.82 5.44 -16.65
C CYS A 143 17.68 5.29 -17.91
N ASN A 144 17.05 5.20 -19.09
CA ASN A 144 17.72 5.05 -20.38
C ASN A 144 18.60 6.26 -20.70
N LYS A 145 18.12 7.49 -20.46
CA LYS A 145 18.94 8.72 -20.59
C LYS A 145 20.17 8.68 -19.67
N GLY A 146 20.03 8.09 -18.48
CA GLY A 146 21.12 7.89 -17.53
C GLY A 146 22.03 6.69 -17.80
N HIS A 147 21.74 5.85 -18.80
CA HIS A 147 22.33 4.52 -19.03
C HIS A 147 22.22 3.56 -17.81
N LEU A 148 21.18 3.76 -17.00
CA LEU A 148 20.81 2.94 -15.85
C LEU A 148 19.76 1.92 -16.30
N SER A 149 19.82 0.70 -15.77
CA SER A 149 18.84 -0.35 -16.11
C SER A 149 17.58 -0.18 -15.27
N TYR A 150 16.40 -0.29 -15.87
CA TYR A 150 15.19 -0.64 -15.14
C TYR A 150 14.99 -2.16 -15.18
N VAL A 151 14.71 -2.77 -14.03
CA VAL A 151 14.47 -4.21 -13.88
C VAL A 151 13.03 -4.42 -13.42
N PRO A 152 12.12 -4.87 -14.30
CA PRO A 152 10.73 -5.14 -13.94
C PRO A 152 10.60 -6.46 -13.17
N LEU A 153 9.58 -6.52 -12.32
CA LEU A 153 9.21 -7.72 -11.58
C LEU A 153 8.07 -8.46 -12.29
N ILE A 154 8.13 -9.78 -12.32
CA ILE A 154 7.07 -10.68 -12.78
C ILE A 154 6.76 -11.68 -11.66
N ALA A 155 5.48 -11.89 -11.36
CA ALA A 155 5.01 -12.84 -10.36
C ALA A 155 4.24 -14.01 -11.03
N PRO A 156 3.93 -15.09 -10.30
CA PRO A 156 3.12 -16.18 -10.85
C PRO A 156 1.73 -15.68 -11.26
N ALA A 157 1.23 -14.69 -10.52
CA ALA A 157 0.00 -13.94 -10.73
C ALA A 157 0.16 -12.79 -11.74
N THR A 158 1.08 -12.87 -12.69
CA THR A 158 1.16 -11.91 -13.79
C THR A 158 0.47 -12.50 -15.02
N SER A 159 -0.58 -11.82 -15.51
CA SER A 159 -1.28 -12.19 -16.75
C SER A 159 -0.37 -12.12 -17.98
N ASP A 160 -0.66 -12.90 -19.02
CA ASP A 160 0.16 -12.91 -20.25
C ASP A 160 0.25 -11.53 -20.93
N THR A 161 -0.84 -10.77 -20.91
CA THR A 161 -0.87 -9.44 -21.52
C THR A 161 0.05 -8.48 -20.76
N ARG A 162 -0.03 -8.47 -19.43
CA ARG A 162 0.83 -7.65 -18.58
C ARG A 162 2.29 -8.10 -18.64
N MET A 163 2.53 -9.42 -18.69
CA MET A 163 3.87 -9.99 -18.81
C MET A 163 4.58 -9.53 -20.07
N LYS A 164 3.90 -9.47 -21.22
CA LYS A 164 4.48 -8.96 -22.48
C LYS A 164 4.98 -7.52 -22.33
N ILE A 165 4.18 -6.68 -21.68
CA ILE A 165 4.51 -5.26 -21.44
C ILE A 165 5.75 -5.17 -20.52
N LEU A 166 5.73 -5.86 -19.38
CA LEU A 166 6.87 -5.91 -18.46
C LEU A 166 8.15 -6.43 -19.13
N CYS A 167 8.04 -7.46 -19.96
CA CYS A 167 9.16 -8.01 -20.74
C CYS A 167 9.75 -7.00 -21.74
N GLN A 168 8.92 -6.13 -22.32
CA GLN A 168 9.37 -5.04 -23.20
C GLN A 168 10.11 -3.95 -22.41
N LEU A 169 9.67 -3.66 -21.17
CA LEU A 169 10.32 -2.68 -20.29
C LEU A 169 11.66 -3.15 -19.72
N ALA A 170 11.97 -4.46 -19.74
CA ALA A 170 13.20 -4.98 -19.16
C ALA A 170 14.45 -4.59 -19.97
N ASP A 171 15.37 -3.84 -19.38
CA ASP A 171 16.58 -3.42 -20.09
C ASP A 171 17.73 -4.44 -20.02
N SER A 172 17.80 -5.22 -18.94
CA SER A 172 18.91 -6.16 -18.67
C SER A 172 18.45 -7.57 -18.36
N PHE A 173 17.67 -7.75 -17.29
CA PHE A 173 17.07 -9.02 -16.90
C PHE A 173 15.68 -8.78 -16.33
N ILE A 174 14.94 -9.86 -16.11
CA ILE A 174 13.62 -9.85 -15.47
C ILE A 174 13.77 -10.45 -14.09
N TYR A 175 13.25 -9.76 -13.08
CA TYR A 175 13.15 -10.30 -11.73
C TYR A 175 11.88 -11.13 -11.62
N VAL A 176 12.01 -12.43 -11.36
CA VAL A 176 10.89 -13.35 -11.19
C VAL A 176 10.68 -13.64 -9.71
N VAL A 177 9.57 -13.16 -9.17
CA VAL A 177 9.12 -13.50 -7.82
C VAL A 177 8.46 -14.87 -7.90
N SER A 178 9.00 -15.87 -7.20
CA SER A 178 8.53 -17.26 -7.35
C SER A 178 7.41 -17.66 -6.37
N ARG A 179 7.10 -16.82 -5.39
CA ARG A 179 6.12 -17.08 -4.33
C ARG A 179 5.02 -16.02 -4.30
N MET A 180 3.81 -16.48 -3.99
CA MET A 180 2.70 -15.62 -3.59
C MET A 180 2.88 -15.33 -2.08
N GLY A 181 3.29 -14.12 -1.72
CA GLY A 181 3.56 -13.70 -0.33
C GLY A 181 4.98 -13.15 -0.09
N VAL A 182 5.27 -12.76 1.16
CA VAL A 182 6.55 -12.12 1.53
C VAL A 182 7.75 -13.08 1.55
N THR A 183 8.96 -12.53 1.44
CA THR A 183 10.22 -13.28 1.38
C THR A 183 10.58 -13.97 2.72
N GLY A 184 10.72 -15.30 2.73
CA GLY A 184 11.09 -16.09 3.92
C GLY A 184 11.37 -17.58 3.63
N ALA A 185 12.25 -18.20 4.42
CA ALA A 185 12.94 -19.47 4.13
C ALA A 185 12.13 -20.76 4.44
N THR A 186 11.04 -21.01 3.73
CA THR A 186 10.31 -22.31 3.79
C THR A 186 10.48 -23.08 2.47
N GLY A 187 11.24 -24.18 2.46
CA GLY A 187 11.94 -24.72 1.28
C GLY A 187 11.19 -25.68 0.32
N THR A 188 10.13 -25.25 -0.37
CA THR A 188 9.59 -26.05 -1.50
C THR A 188 9.40 -25.22 -2.77
N LEU A 189 10.03 -25.67 -3.87
CA LEU A 189 9.98 -25.00 -5.18
C LEU A 189 8.53 -24.92 -5.64
N ASN A 190 8.09 -23.75 -6.12
CA ASN A 190 6.76 -23.64 -6.71
C ASN A 190 6.70 -24.57 -7.93
N ALA A 191 5.79 -25.54 -7.91
CA ALA A 191 5.65 -26.53 -8.99
C ALA A 191 5.41 -25.88 -10.37
N ASN A 192 4.88 -24.66 -10.39
CA ASN A 192 4.60 -23.89 -11.59
C ASN A 192 5.76 -22.98 -12.04
N LEU A 193 6.88 -22.93 -11.30
CA LEU A 193 8.02 -22.08 -11.63
C LEU A 193 8.62 -22.37 -13.03
N PRO A 194 8.80 -23.64 -13.47
CA PRO A 194 9.28 -23.92 -14.83
C PRO A 194 8.38 -23.33 -15.91
N ALA A 195 7.05 -23.48 -15.77
CA ALA A 195 6.08 -22.95 -16.72
C ALA A 195 6.05 -21.41 -16.72
N LEU A 196 6.21 -20.78 -15.55
CA LEU A 196 6.36 -19.32 -15.45
C LEU A 196 7.60 -18.84 -16.18
N LEU A 197 8.75 -19.49 -15.96
CA LEU A 197 10.00 -19.13 -16.63
C LEU A 197 9.93 -19.32 -18.15
N GLU A 198 9.28 -20.40 -18.63
CA GLU A 198 9.05 -20.59 -20.06
C GLU A 198 8.24 -19.43 -20.67
N ARG A 199 7.16 -19.00 -20.00
CA ARG A 199 6.36 -17.82 -20.41
C ARG A 199 7.21 -16.55 -20.43
N VAL A 200 7.98 -16.30 -19.38
CA VAL A 200 8.90 -15.14 -19.28
C VAL A 200 9.92 -15.15 -20.42
N LYS A 201 10.56 -16.29 -20.67
CA LYS A 201 11.55 -16.45 -21.75
C LYS A 201 10.95 -16.24 -23.12
N LYS A 202 9.75 -16.78 -23.35
CA LYS A 202 8.99 -16.60 -24.59
C LYS A 202 8.70 -15.12 -24.86
N TYR A 203 8.15 -14.39 -23.89
CA TYR A 203 7.72 -13.00 -24.11
C TYR A 203 8.87 -11.98 -24.03
N SER A 204 9.96 -12.31 -23.35
CA SER A 204 11.12 -11.44 -23.24
C SER A 204 12.11 -11.53 -24.40
N GLY A 205 11.91 -12.45 -25.35
CA GLY A 205 12.92 -12.72 -26.37
C GLY A 205 14.17 -13.36 -25.78
N ASN A 206 13.99 -14.25 -24.79
CA ASN A 206 15.05 -14.97 -24.09
C ASN A 206 16.02 -14.08 -23.27
N LYS A 207 15.57 -12.91 -22.80
CA LYS A 207 16.33 -12.11 -21.82
C LYS A 207 16.59 -12.95 -20.55
N PRO A 208 17.69 -12.70 -19.81
CA PRO A 208 17.95 -13.39 -18.55
C PRO A 208 16.80 -13.21 -17.55
N ALA A 209 16.48 -14.27 -16.80
CA ALA A 209 15.53 -14.26 -15.71
C ALA A 209 16.25 -14.61 -14.41
N ALA A 210 16.13 -13.75 -13.40
CA ALA A 210 16.66 -13.98 -12.06
C ALA A 210 15.50 -14.28 -11.10
N VAL A 211 15.58 -15.40 -10.37
CA VAL A 211 14.47 -15.86 -9.52
C VAL A 211 14.76 -15.60 -8.06
N GLY A 212 13.85 -14.86 -7.39
CA GLY A 212 13.81 -14.75 -5.94
C GLY A 212 12.94 -15.85 -5.34
N PHE A 213 13.55 -16.78 -4.57
CA PHE A 213 12.88 -17.98 -4.05
C PHE A 213 13.19 -18.28 -2.56
N GLY A 214 13.32 -17.26 -1.69
CA GLY A 214 13.57 -17.51 -0.26
C GLY A 214 14.75 -18.48 0.00
N VAL A 215 15.77 -18.40 -0.86
CA VAL A 215 16.89 -19.33 -0.91
C VAL A 215 17.73 -19.17 0.35
N SER A 216 18.02 -20.28 1.02
CA SER A 216 18.79 -20.30 2.27
C SER A 216 19.94 -21.30 2.25
N THR A 217 19.86 -22.35 1.44
CA THR A 217 20.87 -23.41 1.32
C THR A 217 21.39 -23.52 -0.12
N ARG A 218 22.55 -24.18 -0.29
CA ARG A 218 23.12 -24.49 -1.60
C ARG A 218 22.21 -25.40 -2.43
N GLU A 219 21.52 -26.34 -1.78
CA GLU A 219 20.56 -27.21 -2.47
C GLU A 219 19.40 -26.41 -3.07
N HIS A 220 18.84 -25.46 -2.31
CA HIS A 220 17.84 -24.53 -2.84
C HIS A 220 18.39 -23.72 -4.01
N PHE A 221 19.62 -23.19 -3.89
CA PHE A 221 20.27 -22.44 -4.96
C PHE A 221 20.41 -23.28 -6.24
N LEU A 222 20.95 -24.50 -6.14
CA LEU A 222 21.13 -25.40 -7.28
C LEU A 222 19.79 -25.78 -7.92
N SER A 223 18.73 -26.01 -7.12
CA SER A 223 17.40 -26.34 -7.64
C SER A 223 16.78 -25.24 -8.50
N VAL A 224 17.11 -23.97 -8.22
CA VAL A 224 16.65 -22.81 -9.02
C VAL A 224 17.61 -22.54 -10.18
N ALA A 225 18.91 -22.74 -9.97
CA ALA A 225 19.94 -22.51 -10.98
C ALA A 225 19.81 -23.42 -12.22
N THR A 226 19.19 -24.59 -12.08
CA THR A 226 18.89 -25.46 -13.24
C THR A 226 17.80 -24.88 -14.16
N LEU A 227 17.00 -23.92 -13.68
CA LEU A 227 15.86 -23.35 -14.40
C LEU A 227 16.06 -21.89 -14.80
N ALA A 228 16.86 -21.13 -14.05
CA ALA A 228 16.99 -19.67 -14.18
C ALA A 228 18.43 -19.21 -14.46
N ASP A 229 18.57 -18.08 -15.16
CA ASP A 229 19.89 -17.48 -15.44
C ASP A 229 20.50 -16.79 -14.21
N GLY A 230 19.70 -16.48 -13.20
CA GLY A 230 20.13 -15.92 -11.92
C GLY A 230 19.29 -16.39 -10.75
N VAL A 231 19.89 -16.40 -9.57
CA VAL A 231 19.25 -16.78 -8.31
C VAL A 231 19.43 -15.64 -7.30
N VAL A 232 18.32 -15.14 -6.77
CA VAL A 232 18.30 -14.01 -5.82
C VAL A 232 18.24 -14.50 -4.38
N VAL A 233 19.13 -13.97 -3.55
CA VAL A 233 19.29 -14.33 -2.13
C VAL A 233 19.36 -13.05 -1.29
N GLY A 234 18.36 -12.85 -0.41
CA GLY A 234 18.29 -11.65 0.44
C GLY A 234 18.13 -11.95 1.92
N SER A 235 16.96 -12.43 2.35
CA SER A 235 16.64 -12.59 3.78
C SER A 235 17.65 -13.46 4.56
N GLN A 236 18.25 -14.47 3.91
CA GLN A 236 19.27 -15.29 4.56
C GLN A 236 20.58 -14.53 4.78
N ILE A 237 20.97 -13.63 3.87
CA ILE A 237 22.17 -12.79 4.04
C ILE A 237 21.99 -11.83 5.23
N ILE A 238 20.83 -11.18 5.31
CA ILE A 238 20.47 -10.34 6.47
C ILE A 238 20.48 -11.17 7.77
N THR A 239 19.98 -12.41 7.73
CA THR A 239 19.99 -13.32 8.88
C THR A 239 21.40 -13.72 9.29
N THR A 240 22.29 -13.97 8.32
CA THR A 240 23.71 -14.24 8.57
C THR A 240 24.39 -13.05 9.26
N ILE A 241 24.16 -11.82 8.77
CA ILE A 241 24.67 -10.59 9.42
C ILE A 241 24.15 -10.47 10.84
N LYS A 242 22.83 -10.68 11.04
CA LYS A 242 22.18 -10.57 12.36
C LYS A 242 22.75 -11.54 13.40
N ASN A 243 23.06 -12.76 12.97
CA ASN A 243 23.48 -13.84 13.87
C ASN A 243 25.01 -13.94 14.02
N ALA A 244 25.78 -13.13 13.28
CA ALA A 244 27.23 -13.15 13.34
C ALA A 244 27.75 -12.65 14.69
N GLU A 245 28.83 -13.26 15.17
CA GLU A 245 29.57 -12.76 16.33
C GLU A 245 30.15 -11.36 16.03
N PRO A 246 30.34 -10.49 17.05
CA PRO A 246 30.89 -9.16 16.85
C PRO A 246 32.20 -9.18 16.04
N GLY A 247 32.21 -8.48 14.91
CA GLY A 247 33.36 -8.41 13.99
C GLY A 247 33.50 -9.57 13.01
N GLN A 248 32.63 -10.59 13.05
CA GLN A 248 32.65 -11.74 12.12
C GLN A 248 31.68 -11.61 10.94
N ALA A 249 30.75 -10.66 10.96
CA ALA A 249 29.69 -10.53 9.96
C ALA A 249 30.21 -10.56 8.50
N LEU A 250 31.32 -9.86 8.21
CA LEU A 250 31.92 -9.83 6.87
C LEU A 250 32.47 -11.19 6.43
N ALA A 251 33.13 -11.91 7.34
CA ALA A 251 33.66 -13.24 7.05
C ALA A 251 32.53 -14.26 6.87
N ASP A 252 31.48 -14.17 7.69
CA ASP A 252 30.33 -15.06 7.64
C ASP A 252 29.52 -14.90 6.34
N ILE A 253 29.30 -13.67 5.87
CA ILE A 253 28.62 -13.45 4.58
C ILE A 253 29.49 -13.84 3.39
N GLU A 254 30.79 -13.57 3.43
CA GLU A 254 31.73 -13.99 2.38
C GLU A 254 31.71 -15.52 2.24
N LYS A 255 31.84 -16.23 3.37
CA LYS A 255 31.78 -17.69 3.43
C LYS A 255 30.42 -18.23 2.97
N TYR A 256 29.33 -17.61 3.41
CA TYR A 256 27.99 -18.02 3.01
C TYR A 256 27.77 -17.90 1.49
N CYS A 257 28.18 -16.78 0.89
CA CYS A 257 28.10 -16.59 -0.56
C CYS A 257 29.05 -17.55 -1.32
N ALA A 258 30.24 -17.83 -0.78
CA ALA A 258 31.18 -18.79 -1.39
C ALA A 258 30.61 -20.22 -1.37
N TYR A 259 29.97 -20.60 -0.26
CA TYR A 259 29.24 -21.86 -0.10
C TYR A 259 28.09 -21.97 -1.12
N LEU A 260 27.29 -20.92 -1.33
CA LEU A 260 26.20 -20.94 -2.32
C LEU A 260 26.76 -21.03 -3.75
N SER A 261 27.77 -20.23 -4.07
CA SER A 261 28.33 -20.13 -5.43
C SER A 261 29.27 -21.29 -5.78
N GLY A 262 29.65 -22.14 -4.81
CA GLY A 262 30.53 -23.29 -5.02
C GLY A 262 31.99 -22.91 -5.22
N ARG A 263 32.38 -21.77 -4.66
CA ARG A 263 33.75 -21.22 -4.74
C ARG A 263 34.56 -21.48 -3.48
N ASP A 264 34.03 -22.29 -2.55
CA ASP A 264 34.75 -22.69 -1.34
C ASP A 264 35.98 -23.54 -1.69
N SER A 265 37.13 -23.17 -1.12
CA SER A 265 38.45 -23.69 -1.49
C SER A 265 38.77 -25.10 -0.96
N GLU A 266 37.84 -25.80 -0.31
CA GLU A 266 38.13 -27.09 0.35
C GLU A 266 37.70 -28.36 -0.45
N GLU A 267 37.00 -28.24 -1.58
CA GLU A 267 36.54 -29.42 -2.36
C GLU A 267 37.32 -29.71 -3.66
N ASN A 268 38.50 -29.11 -3.87
CA ASN A 268 39.35 -29.43 -5.04
C ASN A 268 40.38 -30.55 -4.81
N THR A 269 40.09 -31.52 -3.94
CA THR A 269 40.83 -32.80 -3.91
C THR A 269 39.92 -33.97 -3.58
N ARG A 270 39.18 -34.47 -4.57
CA ARG A 270 38.98 -35.92 -4.73
C ARG A 270 38.62 -36.28 -6.17
N GLU A 271 39.52 -37.07 -6.72
CA GLU A 271 39.57 -37.71 -8.02
C GLU A 271 38.24 -37.97 -8.73
N VAL A 272 38.28 -37.60 -10.01
CA VAL A 272 37.41 -38.02 -11.10
C VAL A 272 37.27 -39.55 -11.12
N GLY A 273 36.07 -40.05 -10.83
CA GLY A 273 35.63 -41.38 -11.22
C GLY A 273 34.63 -41.26 -12.38
N LEU A 274 35.13 -41.42 -13.61
CA LEU A 274 34.27 -41.76 -14.76
C LEU A 274 33.56 -43.09 -14.47
N VAL A 275 32.29 -43.21 -14.88
CA VAL A 275 31.77 -44.19 -15.87
C VAL A 275 30.22 -44.12 -15.95
N GLU A 276 29.76 -43.92 -17.19
CA GLU A 276 28.46 -44.30 -17.80
C GLU A 276 27.15 -43.59 -17.45
N ALA A 277 26.68 -42.77 -18.40
CA ALA A 277 25.44 -43.07 -19.13
C ALA A 277 25.41 -42.29 -20.46
N VAL A 278 25.86 -42.95 -21.54
CA VAL A 278 25.55 -42.55 -22.92
C VAL A 278 24.37 -43.40 -23.38
N ALA A 279 23.26 -42.74 -23.73
CA ALA A 279 22.49 -42.96 -24.97
C ALA A 279 21.03 -42.53 -24.81
N GLY A 280 20.60 -41.57 -25.63
CA GLY A 280 19.18 -41.44 -25.97
C GLY A 280 18.64 -40.03 -26.15
N ALA A 281 19.10 -39.28 -27.16
CA ALA A 281 18.26 -38.24 -27.77
C ALA A 281 18.62 -38.08 -29.25
N LYS A 282 17.63 -38.31 -30.11
CA LYS A 282 17.69 -38.09 -31.57
C LYS A 282 17.58 -36.59 -31.85
N GLU A 283 18.41 -36.10 -32.77
CA GLU A 283 18.24 -34.79 -33.40
C GLU A 283 16.95 -34.72 -34.22
N PRO A 284 16.31 -33.55 -34.28
CA PRO A 284 15.61 -33.10 -35.48
C PRO A 284 16.44 -32.03 -36.19
N SER A 285 16.83 -32.36 -37.41
CA SER A 285 17.33 -31.48 -38.46
C SER A 285 16.25 -30.50 -38.95
N GLY A 286 16.69 -29.27 -39.28
CA GLY A 286 16.18 -28.55 -40.44
C GLY A 286 15.20 -27.39 -40.21
N ASP A 287 15.76 -26.17 -40.27
CA ASP A 287 15.30 -24.97 -41.00
C ASP A 287 13.80 -24.62 -41.04
N ASN A 288 13.44 -23.55 -40.32
CA ASN A 288 12.90 -22.30 -40.89
C ASN A 288 12.51 -21.33 -39.77
N VAL A 289 13.40 -20.41 -39.40
CA VAL A 289 13.01 -19.15 -38.77
C VAL A 289 13.77 -18.03 -39.46
N THR A 290 13.11 -17.35 -40.39
CA THR A 290 13.54 -16.07 -40.91
C THR A 290 13.50 -15.04 -39.79
N VAL A 291 14.67 -14.51 -39.43
CA VAL A 291 14.81 -13.37 -38.52
C VAL A 291 14.47 -12.11 -39.30
N GLU A 292 13.27 -11.55 -39.09
CA GLU A 292 13.00 -10.17 -39.46
C GLU A 292 13.29 -9.26 -38.25
N ALA A 293 14.18 -8.28 -38.49
CA ALA A 293 14.55 -7.14 -37.67
C ALA A 293 15.32 -7.40 -36.36
N THR A 294 16.63 -7.12 -36.41
CA THR A 294 17.47 -6.80 -35.25
C THR A 294 17.10 -5.40 -34.76
N VAL A 295 16.43 -5.28 -33.62
CA VAL A 295 16.19 -3.98 -32.98
C VAL A 295 17.48 -3.52 -32.32
N THR A 296 18.10 -2.47 -32.86
CA THR A 296 19.20 -1.75 -32.22
C THR A 296 18.64 -0.68 -31.27
N ASP A 297 19.31 -0.47 -30.13
CA ASP A 297 18.93 0.35 -28.95
C ASP A 297 18.62 1.86 -29.21
N ASN A 298 18.41 2.31 -30.45
CA ASN A 298 18.12 3.71 -30.81
C ASN A 298 16.66 3.99 -31.24
N ASP A 299 15.80 2.98 -31.39
CA ASP A 299 14.44 3.17 -31.92
C ASP A 299 13.38 2.70 -30.92
N ILE A 300 13.17 3.43 -29.82
CA ILE A 300 11.87 3.43 -29.12
C ILE A 300 11.29 4.82 -29.33
N SER A 301 10.40 4.94 -30.31
CA SER A 301 9.79 6.21 -30.69
C SER A 301 8.70 6.60 -29.68
N ALA A 302 8.38 7.90 -29.61
CA ALA A 302 7.26 8.39 -28.78
C ALA A 302 5.91 7.72 -29.14
N GLU A 303 5.77 7.16 -30.34
CA GLU A 303 4.60 6.41 -30.79
C GLU A 303 4.50 5.03 -30.12
N GLU A 304 5.62 4.33 -29.91
CA GLU A 304 5.64 3.02 -29.23
C GLU A 304 5.28 3.15 -27.74
N ASP A 305 5.74 4.20 -27.07
CA ASP A 305 5.37 4.48 -25.68
C ASP A 305 3.89 4.85 -25.57
N SER A 306 3.37 5.64 -26.51
CA SER A 306 1.94 5.97 -26.55
C SER A 306 1.08 4.73 -26.79
N ALA A 307 1.56 3.79 -27.62
CA ALA A 307 0.89 2.51 -27.84
C ALA A 307 0.92 1.63 -26.59
N LEU A 308 2.03 1.60 -25.85
CA LEU A 308 2.16 0.82 -24.62
C LEU A 308 1.28 1.37 -23.49
N VAL A 309 1.24 2.70 -23.33
CA VAL A 309 0.31 3.37 -22.40
C VAL A 309 -1.14 3.08 -22.78
N ALA A 310 -1.48 3.12 -24.07
CA ALA A 310 -2.84 2.78 -24.53
C ALA A 310 -3.19 1.30 -24.27
N GLN A 311 -2.22 0.38 -24.43
CA GLN A 311 -2.42 -1.04 -24.11
C GLN A 311 -2.62 -1.25 -22.60
N LEU A 312 -1.88 -0.55 -21.74
CA LEU A 312 -2.04 -0.59 -20.30
C LEU A 312 -3.39 -0.02 -19.85
N ALA A 313 -3.79 1.13 -20.41
CA ALA A 313 -5.11 1.72 -20.15
C ALA A 313 -6.25 0.78 -20.56
N ALA A 314 -6.05 -0.04 -21.61
CA ALA A 314 -7.02 -1.04 -22.05
C ALA A 314 -7.07 -2.30 -21.17
N LEU A 315 -6.12 -2.48 -20.24
CA LEU A 315 -6.17 -3.56 -19.23
C LEU A 315 -7.12 -3.24 -18.08
N HIS A 316 -7.36 -1.96 -17.82
CA HIS A 316 -8.30 -1.52 -16.79
C HIS A 316 -9.71 -1.43 -17.37
N GLY A 317 -10.71 -1.64 -16.52
CA GLY A 317 -12.12 -1.70 -16.91
C GLY A 317 -12.76 -0.33 -17.15
N LYS A 318 -14.09 -0.24 -16.99
CA LYS A 318 -14.87 0.98 -17.28
C LYS A 318 -14.83 2.04 -16.17
N ILE A 319 -14.01 1.85 -15.13
CA ILE A 319 -13.96 2.72 -13.96
C ILE A 319 -12.63 3.48 -13.89
N PRO A 320 -12.62 4.75 -13.42
CA PRO A 320 -11.39 5.52 -13.38
C PRO A 320 -10.34 4.88 -12.46
N GLU A 321 -9.16 4.60 -13.01
CA GLU A 321 -7.97 4.16 -12.26
C GLU A 321 -7.37 5.31 -11.42
N ARG A 322 -7.62 6.55 -11.87
CA ARG A 322 -7.07 7.78 -11.30
C ARG A 322 -8.10 8.89 -11.20
N PHE A 323 -7.86 9.80 -10.27
CA PHE A 323 -8.58 11.04 -10.03
C PHE A 323 -7.59 12.20 -10.19
N GLY A 324 -7.54 12.79 -11.39
CA GLY A 324 -6.42 13.67 -11.74
C GLY A 324 -5.10 12.89 -11.75
N GLU A 325 -4.12 13.32 -10.96
CA GLU A 325 -2.84 12.60 -10.80
C GLU A 325 -2.84 11.55 -9.67
N PHE A 326 -3.90 11.48 -8.86
CA PHE A 326 -3.99 10.60 -7.71
C PHE A 326 -4.66 9.27 -8.06
N GLY A 327 -4.39 8.20 -7.31
CA GLY A 327 -4.91 6.86 -7.60
C GLY A 327 -3.81 5.90 -8.03
N GLY A 328 -4.15 4.99 -8.96
CA GLY A 328 -3.25 3.98 -9.50
C GLY A 328 -3.08 2.74 -8.62
N GLN A 329 -2.18 1.85 -9.04
CA GLN A 329 -1.87 0.57 -8.39
C GLN A 329 -0.38 0.48 -8.06
N TYR A 330 0.06 1.27 -7.07
CA TYR A 330 1.45 1.30 -6.62
C TYR A 330 1.77 0.13 -5.68
N VAL A 331 1.64 -1.08 -6.20
CA VAL A 331 1.73 -2.32 -5.43
C VAL A 331 2.76 -3.27 -6.03
N PRO A 332 3.30 -4.19 -5.21
CA PRO A 332 4.06 -5.33 -5.71
C PRO A 332 3.29 -6.12 -6.76
N GLU A 333 4.01 -6.60 -7.78
CA GLU A 333 3.41 -7.34 -8.90
C GLU A 333 2.58 -8.57 -8.44
N SER A 334 2.91 -9.16 -7.29
CA SER A 334 2.13 -10.27 -6.70
C SER A 334 0.69 -9.92 -6.31
N LEU A 335 0.35 -8.63 -6.19
CA LEU A 335 -1.01 -8.16 -5.87
C LEU A 335 -1.88 -7.89 -7.11
N MET A 336 -1.30 -7.92 -8.31
CA MET A 336 -1.98 -7.42 -9.52
C MET A 336 -3.20 -8.26 -9.92
N ASP A 337 -3.10 -9.60 -9.92
CA ASP A 337 -4.27 -10.44 -10.23
C ASP A 337 -5.40 -10.28 -9.21
N CYS A 338 -5.07 -10.04 -7.94
CA CYS A 338 -6.05 -9.82 -6.87
C CYS A 338 -6.89 -8.58 -7.19
N LEU A 339 -6.22 -7.51 -7.60
CA LEU A 339 -6.83 -6.24 -7.96
C LEU A 339 -7.60 -6.34 -9.27
N SER A 340 -7.07 -7.06 -10.27
CA SER A 340 -7.75 -7.29 -11.55
C SER A 340 -9.04 -8.11 -11.36
N GLN A 341 -8.99 -9.22 -10.62
CA GLN A 341 -10.19 -10.00 -10.30
C GLN A 341 -11.22 -9.17 -9.51
N LEU A 342 -10.74 -8.34 -8.59
CA LEU A 342 -11.61 -7.45 -7.83
C LEU A 342 -12.28 -6.39 -8.72
N GLU A 343 -11.52 -5.82 -9.65
CA GLU A 343 -12.02 -4.84 -10.61
C GLU A 343 -13.06 -5.45 -11.55
N ASP A 344 -12.80 -6.63 -12.11
CA ASP A 344 -13.75 -7.36 -12.96
C ASP A 344 -15.03 -7.68 -12.20
N GLY A 345 -14.89 -8.19 -10.97
CA GLY A 345 -16.03 -8.45 -10.08
C GLY A 345 -16.85 -7.19 -9.81
N PHE A 346 -16.19 -6.08 -9.53
CA PHE A 346 -16.87 -4.82 -9.28
C PHE A 346 -17.57 -4.28 -10.54
N ASN A 347 -16.90 -4.32 -11.69
CA ASN A 347 -17.48 -3.93 -12.98
C ASN A 347 -18.71 -4.76 -13.34
N ALA A 348 -18.75 -6.04 -12.94
CA ALA A 348 -19.91 -6.90 -13.13
C ALA A 348 -21.10 -6.55 -12.22
N ILE A 349 -20.88 -5.99 -11.03
CA ILE A 349 -21.96 -5.67 -10.08
C ILE A 349 -22.44 -4.22 -10.14
N LYS A 350 -21.61 -3.27 -10.58
CA LYS A 350 -21.89 -1.83 -10.44
C LYS A 350 -23.16 -1.39 -11.16
N ASP A 351 -23.47 -2.02 -12.29
CA ASP A 351 -24.66 -1.72 -13.11
C ASP A 351 -25.69 -2.86 -13.09
N ASP A 352 -25.50 -3.90 -12.26
CA ASP A 352 -26.41 -5.05 -12.19
C ASP A 352 -27.61 -4.76 -11.26
N PRO A 353 -28.85 -4.69 -11.79
CA PRO A 353 -30.04 -4.45 -10.98
C PRO A 353 -30.24 -5.52 -9.89
N ALA A 354 -29.90 -6.79 -10.16
CA ALA A 354 -30.10 -7.88 -9.22
C ALA A 354 -29.16 -7.76 -8.01
N PHE A 355 -27.91 -7.35 -8.23
CA PHE A 355 -26.97 -7.05 -7.13
C PHE A 355 -27.53 -5.94 -6.24
N TRP A 356 -27.99 -4.85 -6.85
CA TRP A 356 -28.48 -3.71 -6.09
C TRP A 356 -29.83 -3.99 -5.41
N GLU A 357 -30.66 -4.85 -5.97
CA GLU A 357 -31.85 -5.38 -5.31
C GLU A 357 -31.49 -6.20 -4.06
N GLU A 358 -30.51 -7.11 -4.17
CA GLU A 358 -29.99 -7.86 -3.02
C GLU A 358 -29.40 -6.91 -1.96
N TYR A 359 -28.54 -5.96 -2.34
CA TYR A 359 -27.97 -4.98 -1.41
C TYR A 359 -29.06 -4.16 -0.70
N ARG A 360 -30.07 -3.68 -1.45
CA ARG A 360 -31.20 -2.92 -0.90
C ARG A 360 -32.11 -3.75 -0.01
N SER A 361 -32.21 -5.07 -0.22
CA SER A 361 -33.00 -5.95 0.64
C SER A 361 -32.51 -5.96 2.10
N TYR A 362 -31.26 -5.56 2.35
CA TYR A 362 -30.68 -5.44 3.68
C TYR A 362 -30.77 -4.02 4.29
N TYR A 363 -31.50 -3.09 3.67
CA TYR A 363 -31.61 -1.73 4.20
C TYR A 363 -32.23 -1.71 5.60
N GLU A 364 -33.27 -2.49 5.85
CA GLU A 364 -33.87 -2.62 7.18
C GLU A 364 -32.85 -3.15 8.21
N TYR A 365 -32.05 -4.16 7.81
CA TYR A 365 -30.98 -4.69 8.66
C TYR A 365 -29.89 -3.66 8.97
N MET A 366 -29.56 -2.79 8.01
CA MET A 366 -28.57 -1.73 8.20
C MET A 366 -29.12 -0.49 8.92
N GLY A 367 -30.45 -0.35 9.02
CA GLY A 367 -31.11 0.86 9.53
C GLY A 367 -31.24 1.99 8.50
N ARG A 368 -31.47 1.64 7.22
CA ARG A 368 -31.61 2.60 6.11
C ARG A 368 -33.07 2.78 5.65
N PRO A 369 -33.45 3.96 5.12
CA PRO A 369 -32.63 5.15 4.92
C PRO A 369 -32.20 5.80 6.24
N GLY A 370 -30.98 6.35 6.30
CA GLY A 370 -30.46 7.01 7.49
C GLY A 370 -31.23 8.30 7.78
N HIS A 371 -31.50 8.60 9.05
CA HIS A 371 -32.28 9.77 9.43
C HIS A 371 -31.57 11.09 9.10
N LEU A 372 -32.34 12.11 8.70
CA LEU A 372 -31.91 13.50 8.55
C LEU A 372 -32.85 14.40 9.36
N HIS A 373 -32.30 15.20 10.28
CA HIS A 373 -33.09 16.13 11.09
C HIS A 373 -32.32 17.40 11.44
N LEU A 374 -33.05 18.45 11.79
CA LEU A 374 -32.52 19.73 12.23
C LEU A 374 -32.02 19.61 13.67
N ALA A 375 -30.82 20.13 13.95
CA ALA A 375 -30.26 20.26 15.29
C ALA A 375 -30.57 21.67 15.81
N ASP A 376 -31.75 21.84 16.40
CA ASP A 376 -32.32 23.15 16.73
C ASP A 376 -31.43 23.93 17.71
N ARG A 377 -30.92 23.27 18.76
CA ARG A 377 -30.13 23.92 19.81
C ARG A 377 -28.71 24.20 19.35
N LEU A 378 -28.15 23.34 18.51
CA LEU A 378 -26.84 23.56 17.88
C LEU A 378 -26.90 24.69 16.85
N THR A 379 -28.00 24.77 16.09
CA THR A 379 -28.29 25.88 15.16
C THR A 379 -28.39 27.20 15.92
N GLU A 380 -29.16 27.25 17.01
CA GLU A 380 -29.26 28.44 17.87
C GLU A 380 -27.89 28.85 18.43
N HIS A 381 -27.11 27.87 18.90
CA HIS A 381 -25.76 28.11 19.42
C HIS A 381 -24.80 28.69 18.35
N ALA A 382 -24.85 28.18 17.12
CA ALA A 382 -24.01 28.67 16.03
C ALA A 382 -24.45 30.06 15.54
N GLY A 383 -25.73 30.40 15.64
CA GLY A 383 -26.27 31.73 15.33
C GLY A 383 -26.33 32.11 13.84
N GLY A 384 -25.91 31.22 12.94
CA GLY A 384 -25.87 31.42 11.49
C GLY A 384 -26.78 30.44 10.72
N ALA A 385 -26.20 29.58 9.89
CA ALA A 385 -26.95 28.59 9.10
C ALA A 385 -27.69 27.54 9.95
N ASN A 386 -28.74 26.96 9.38
CA ASN A 386 -29.42 25.78 9.93
C ASN A 386 -28.49 24.57 9.86
N ILE A 387 -28.33 23.86 10.97
CA ILE A 387 -27.46 22.68 11.06
C ILE A 387 -28.31 21.41 11.04
N TRP A 388 -28.11 20.58 10.02
CA TRP A 388 -28.79 19.30 9.83
C TRP A 388 -27.83 18.15 10.13
N LEU A 389 -28.34 17.07 10.73
CA LEU A 389 -27.54 15.89 11.07
C LEU A 389 -27.96 14.71 10.20
N LYS A 390 -27.05 14.21 9.35
CA LYS A 390 -27.18 12.93 8.67
C LYS A 390 -26.68 11.81 9.59
N ARG A 391 -27.61 11.00 10.10
CA ARG A 391 -27.45 10.13 11.27
C ARG A 391 -26.92 8.73 10.96
N GLU A 392 -25.70 8.64 10.41
CA GLU A 392 -25.04 7.34 10.19
C GLU A 392 -24.60 6.66 11.50
N ASP A 393 -24.61 7.38 12.62
CA ASP A 393 -24.44 6.87 13.99
C ASP A 393 -25.55 5.89 14.42
N LEU A 394 -26.72 5.97 13.79
CA LEU A 394 -27.88 5.11 14.06
C LEU A 394 -27.88 3.83 13.22
N ASN A 395 -26.98 3.70 12.24
CA ASN A 395 -26.86 2.48 11.46
C ASN A 395 -26.59 1.28 12.37
N HIS A 396 -26.95 0.08 11.91
CA HIS A 396 -26.51 -1.14 12.55
C HIS A 396 -24.98 -1.15 12.67
N THR A 397 -24.46 -1.67 13.77
CA THR A 397 -23.05 -1.55 14.24
C THR A 397 -22.63 -0.16 14.76
N GLY A 398 -23.36 0.91 14.44
CA GLY A 398 -23.18 2.25 15.01
C GLY A 398 -22.32 3.21 14.18
N SER A 399 -22.10 2.93 12.90
CA SER A 399 -21.38 3.83 12.00
C SER A 399 -21.69 3.59 10.52
N HIS A 400 -21.22 4.51 9.67
CA HIS A 400 -21.25 4.39 8.20
C HIS A 400 -20.50 3.16 7.63
N LYS A 401 -19.66 2.47 8.43
CA LYS A 401 -18.81 1.37 7.92
C LYS A 401 -19.61 0.17 7.41
N ILE A 402 -20.83 -0.04 7.94
CA ILE A 402 -21.69 -1.16 7.53
C ILE A 402 -22.08 -1.12 6.06
N ASN A 403 -22.23 0.08 5.47
CA ASN A 403 -22.58 0.27 4.06
C ASN A 403 -21.53 -0.42 3.16
N ASN A 404 -20.27 -0.10 3.41
CA ASN A 404 -19.14 -0.66 2.66
C ASN A 404 -18.92 -2.15 2.96
N ALA A 405 -18.99 -2.54 4.23
CA ALA A 405 -18.77 -3.93 4.63
C ALA A 405 -19.78 -4.88 3.98
N LEU A 406 -21.07 -4.51 3.94
CA LEU A 406 -22.09 -5.32 3.27
C LEU A 406 -21.84 -5.38 1.76
N GLY A 407 -21.58 -4.23 1.11
CA GLY A 407 -21.38 -4.18 -0.34
C GLY A 407 -20.22 -5.05 -0.80
N GLN A 408 -19.07 -4.95 -0.11
CA GLN A 408 -17.90 -5.77 -0.42
C GLN A 408 -18.09 -7.25 -0.05
N LEU A 409 -18.83 -7.57 1.02
CA LEU A 409 -19.15 -8.98 1.31
C LEU A 409 -20.02 -9.61 0.21
N LEU A 410 -21.02 -8.90 -0.30
CA LEU A 410 -21.84 -9.39 -1.41
C LEU A 410 -21.00 -9.55 -2.69
N LEU A 411 -20.08 -8.63 -2.96
CA LEU A 411 -19.08 -8.77 -4.02
C LEU A 411 -18.21 -10.02 -3.83
N ALA A 412 -17.70 -10.24 -2.63
CA ALA A 412 -16.90 -11.42 -2.29
C ALA A 412 -17.66 -12.73 -2.55
N ARG A 413 -18.94 -12.80 -2.16
CA ARG A 413 -19.80 -13.97 -2.42
C ARG A 413 -19.97 -14.23 -3.92
N ARG A 414 -20.13 -13.18 -4.72
CA ARG A 414 -20.21 -13.32 -6.19
C ARG A 414 -18.91 -13.75 -6.84
N LEU A 415 -17.78 -13.36 -6.25
CA LEU A 415 -16.44 -13.84 -6.62
C LEU A 415 -16.15 -15.26 -6.11
N GLY A 416 -17.11 -15.94 -5.46
CA GLY A 416 -16.95 -17.30 -4.96
C GLY A 416 -16.07 -17.42 -3.71
N LYS A 417 -15.79 -16.30 -3.02
CA LYS A 417 -14.92 -16.27 -1.85
C LYS A 417 -15.65 -16.80 -0.63
N THR A 418 -14.90 -17.47 0.24
CA THR A 418 -15.43 -18.11 1.46
C THR A 418 -14.86 -17.52 2.75
N ARG A 419 -13.73 -16.82 2.65
CA ARG A 419 -13.06 -16.15 3.78
C ARG A 419 -12.92 -14.66 3.52
N ILE A 420 -13.05 -13.89 4.59
CA ILE A 420 -12.88 -12.44 4.60
C ILE A 420 -11.72 -12.07 5.52
N ILE A 421 -10.88 -11.17 5.04
CA ILE A 421 -9.92 -10.44 5.87
C ILE A 421 -10.25 -8.95 5.86
N ALA A 422 -9.89 -8.25 6.93
CA ALA A 422 -10.00 -6.80 7.05
C ALA A 422 -8.92 -6.26 7.99
N GLU A 423 -8.72 -4.96 7.97
CA GLU A 423 -7.88 -4.20 8.89
C GLU A 423 -8.74 -3.37 9.85
N THR A 424 -8.23 -2.93 11.00
CA THR A 424 -8.93 -1.90 11.78
C THR A 424 -8.01 -1.15 12.74
N GLY A 425 -8.33 0.13 12.99
CA GLY A 425 -7.72 0.97 14.03
C GLY A 425 -8.68 1.13 15.21
N ALA A 426 -9.64 2.06 15.10
CA ALA A 426 -10.69 2.24 16.12
C ALA A 426 -11.59 1.00 16.39
N GLY A 427 -11.56 -0.02 15.53
CA GLY A 427 -12.34 -1.24 15.66
C GLY A 427 -13.73 -1.22 15.00
N GLN A 428 -14.24 -0.05 14.59
CA GLN A 428 -15.57 0.06 13.97
C GLN A 428 -15.67 -0.69 12.63
N HIS A 429 -14.64 -0.58 11.78
CA HIS A 429 -14.60 -1.34 10.53
C HIS A 429 -14.53 -2.85 10.79
N GLY A 430 -13.66 -3.27 11.71
CA GLY A 430 -13.55 -4.68 12.09
C GLY A 430 -14.85 -5.25 12.65
N VAL A 431 -15.58 -4.50 13.48
CA VAL A 431 -16.90 -4.88 13.97
C VAL A 431 -17.91 -4.97 12.83
N ALA A 432 -17.96 -3.98 11.92
CA ALA A 432 -18.86 -4.02 10.77
C ALA A 432 -18.61 -5.25 9.87
N THR A 433 -17.35 -5.54 9.57
CA THR A 433 -16.94 -6.70 8.78
C THR A 433 -17.27 -8.01 9.50
N ALA A 434 -16.95 -8.15 10.79
CA ALA A 434 -17.29 -9.33 11.58
C ALA A 434 -18.82 -9.56 11.63
N THR A 435 -19.60 -8.48 11.76
CA THR A 435 -21.07 -8.54 11.78
C THR A 435 -21.63 -9.09 10.47
N VAL A 436 -21.17 -8.59 9.32
CA VAL A 436 -21.65 -9.12 8.04
C VAL A 436 -21.14 -10.55 7.81
N CYS A 437 -19.89 -10.87 8.16
CA CYS A 437 -19.38 -12.24 8.04
C CYS A 437 -20.20 -13.25 8.85
N ALA A 438 -20.55 -12.90 10.10
CA ALA A 438 -21.40 -13.71 10.95
C ALA A 438 -22.79 -13.95 10.33
N LYS A 439 -23.41 -12.90 9.76
CA LYS A 439 -24.73 -12.99 9.11
C LYS A 439 -24.73 -13.93 7.89
N PHE A 440 -23.63 -13.95 7.13
CA PHE A 440 -23.52 -14.71 5.89
C PHE A 440 -22.74 -16.03 6.04
N GLY A 441 -22.32 -16.38 7.26
CA GLY A 441 -21.60 -17.63 7.54
C GLY A 441 -20.21 -17.70 6.90
N MET A 442 -19.51 -16.57 6.79
CA MET A 442 -18.16 -16.48 6.22
C MET A 442 -17.10 -16.38 7.33
N GLU A 443 -15.95 -17.01 7.12
CA GLU A 443 -14.82 -16.86 8.05
C GLU A 443 -14.30 -15.42 8.03
N CYS A 444 -13.98 -14.85 9.19
CA CYS A 444 -13.49 -13.48 9.32
C CYS A 444 -12.20 -13.42 10.13
N THR A 445 -11.16 -12.81 9.56
CA THR A 445 -9.93 -12.46 10.27
C THR A 445 -9.67 -10.96 10.16
N VAL A 446 -9.57 -10.28 11.29
CA VAL A 446 -9.32 -8.84 11.37
C VAL A 446 -7.90 -8.59 11.90
N TYR A 447 -7.09 -7.89 11.12
CA TYR A 447 -5.77 -7.39 11.53
C TYR A 447 -5.93 -6.05 12.23
N MET A 448 -5.27 -5.89 13.38
CA MET A 448 -5.37 -4.68 14.19
C MET A 448 -4.02 -4.42 14.84
N GLY A 449 -3.55 -3.17 14.82
CA GLY A 449 -2.29 -2.81 15.48
C GLY A 449 -2.31 -3.17 16.97
N ALA A 450 -1.22 -3.68 17.53
CA ALA A 450 -1.20 -4.12 18.93
C ALA A 450 -1.50 -2.98 19.91
N GLU A 451 -1.12 -1.74 19.58
CA GLU A 451 -1.47 -0.56 20.39
C GLU A 451 -2.96 -0.22 20.29
N ASP A 452 -3.57 -0.40 19.10
CA ASP A 452 -5.01 -0.23 18.90
C ASP A 452 -5.82 -1.32 19.63
N VAL A 453 -5.34 -2.58 19.62
CA VAL A 453 -5.94 -3.69 20.41
C VAL A 453 -6.02 -3.32 21.89
N ARG A 454 -4.96 -2.70 22.42
CA ARG A 454 -4.90 -2.23 23.81
C ARG A 454 -5.89 -1.10 24.06
N ARG A 455 -5.93 -0.07 23.19
CA ARG A 455 -6.79 1.11 23.34
C ARG A 455 -8.29 0.81 23.12
N GLN A 456 -8.61 -0.16 22.28
CA GLN A 456 -9.97 -0.44 21.80
C GLN A 456 -10.46 -1.84 22.18
N ALA A 457 -10.13 -2.29 23.40
CA ALA A 457 -10.42 -3.62 23.90
C ALA A 457 -11.90 -4.03 23.79
N LEU A 458 -12.84 -3.09 23.94
CA LEU A 458 -14.28 -3.36 23.80
C LEU A 458 -14.66 -3.76 22.37
N ASN A 459 -14.06 -3.13 21.35
CA ASN A 459 -14.32 -3.50 19.96
C ASN A 459 -13.63 -4.82 19.59
N VAL A 460 -12.45 -5.12 20.15
CA VAL A 460 -11.82 -6.44 20.03
C VAL A 460 -12.73 -7.53 20.60
N PHE A 461 -13.31 -7.31 21.78
CA PHE A 461 -14.27 -8.22 22.38
C PHE A 461 -15.52 -8.41 21.50
N ARG A 462 -16.09 -7.32 20.97
CA ARG A 462 -17.23 -7.38 20.04
C ARG A 462 -16.93 -8.20 18.78
N MET A 463 -15.76 -8.03 18.17
CA MET A 463 -15.35 -8.82 17.00
C MET A 463 -15.26 -10.31 17.33
N ARG A 464 -14.64 -10.67 18.46
CA ARG A 464 -14.56 -12.07 18.91
C ARG A 464 -15.91 -12.66 19.25
N LEU A 465 -16.81 -11.88 19.86
CA LEU A 465 -18.19 -12.27 20.15
C LEU A 465 -18.96 -12.61 18.85
N LEU A 466 -18.66 -11.91 17.76
CA LEU A 466 -19.21 -12.15 16.42
C LEU A 466 -18.54 -13.33 15.69
N GLY A 467 -17.56 -14.01 16.30
CA GLY A 467 -16.87 -15.15 15.73
C GLY A 467 -15.64 -14.81 14.87
N ALA A 468 -15.25 -13.54 14.78
CA ALA A 468 -14.05 -13.16 14.04
C ALA A 468 -12.77 -13.46 14.82
N LYS A 469 -11.72 -13.86 14.11
CA LYS A 469 -10.35 -13.92 14.63
C LYS A 469 -9.77 -12.50 14.60
N VAL A 470 -9.08 -12.09 15.67
CA VAL A 470 -8.40 -10.78 15.73
C VAL A 470 -6.91 -11.03 15.88
N VAL A 471 -6.13 -10.58 14.90
CA VAL A 471 -4.66 -10.71 14.85
C VAL A 471 -4.04 -9.38 15.23
N ALA A 472 -3.28 -9.37 16.34
CA ALA A 472 -2.54 -8.21 16.79
C ALA A 472 -1.24 -8.07 15.97
N VAL A 473 -1.05 -6.91 15.33
CA VAL A 473 0.13 -6.59 14.53
C VAL A 473 1.18 -5.92 15.41
N GLU A 474 2.31 -6.59 15.60
CA GLU A 474 3.42 -6.15 16.45
C GLU A 474 4.54 -5.44 15.66
N ALA A 475 4.49 -5.47 14.33
CA ALA A 475 5.45 -4.82 13.46
C ALA A 475 5.19 -3.30 13.37
N GLY A 476 6.27 -2.54 13.11
CA GLY A 476 6.20 -1.09 12.89
C GLY A 476 5.66 -0.32 14.09
N SER A 477 4.77 0.65 13.83
CA SER A 477 4.18 1.53 14.85
C SER A 477 3.09 0.83 15.68
N LYS A 478 2.67 -0.38 15.29
CA LYS A 478 1.62 -1.17 15.92
C LYS A 478 0.25 -0.48 15.87
N THR A 479 -0.03 0.26 14.79
CA THR A 479 -1.28 1.01 14.58
C THR A 479 -2.01 0.55 13.31
N LEU A 480 -3.07 1.27 12.92
CA LEU A 480 -3.84 1.05 11.69
C LEU A 480 -2.95 0.92 10.44
N ARG A 481 -1.88 1.70 10.32
CA ARG A 481 -0.96 1.62 9.17
C ARG A 481 -0.40 0.21 9.00
N ASP A 482 0.13 -0.34 10.09
CA ASP A 482 0.76 -1.66 10.05
C ASP A 482 -0.29 -2.78 9.86
N ALA A 483 -1.52 -2.57 10.34
CA ALA A 483 -2.64 -3.48 10.09
C ALA A 483 -3.06 -3.54 8.61
N VAL A 484 -3.04 -2.41 7.89
CA VAL A 484 -3.29 -2.38 6.43
C VAL A 484 -2.23 -3.22 5.69
N ASN A 485 -0.96 -3.04 6.05
CA ASN A 485 0.15 -3.78 5.44
C ASN A 485 0.01 -5.30 5.65
N GLU A 486 -0.29 -5.74 6.87
CA GLU A 486 -0.49 -7.16 7.16
C GLU A 486 -1.72 -7.73 6.44
N ALA A 487 -2.81 -6.96 6.33
CA ALA A 487 -4.00 -7.39 5.59
C ALA A 487 -3.71 -7.54 4.09
N LEU A 488 -2.99 -6.60 3.46
CA LEU A 488 -2.56 -6.70 2.06
C LEU A 488 -1.66 -7.91 1.83
N ARG A 489 -0.69 -8.17 2.72
CA ARG A 489 0.20 -9.33 2.65
C ARG A 489 -0.58 -10.63 2.78
N ALA A 490 -1.48 -10.72 3.75
CA ALA A 490 -2.33 -11.88 3.97
C ALA A 490 -3.24 -12.17 2.77
N TRP A 491 -3.69 -11.13 2.07
CA TRP A 491 -4.54 -11.29 0.89
C TRP A 491 -3.83 -12.08 -0.22
N VAL A 492 -2.57 -11.76 -0.50
CA VAL A 492 -1.76 -12.39 -1.57
C VAL A 492 -1.59 -13.89 -1.37
N VAL A 493 -1.57 -14.37 -0.12
CA VAL A 493 -1.27 -15.77 0.20
C VAL A 493 -2.40 -16.72 -0.23
N ASP A 494 -3.66 -16.34 -0.01
CA ASP A 494 -4.83 -17.23 -0.13
C ASP A 494 -5.92 -16.64 -1.05
N LEU A 495 -5.51 -16.14 -2.22
CA LEU A 495 -6.39 -15.41 -3.14
C LEU A 495 -7.61 -16.16 -3.62
N GLU A 496 -7.48 -17.46 -3.86
CA GLU A 496 -8.59 -18.27 -4.39
C GLU A 496 -9.81 -18.20 -3.47
N THR A 497 -9.60 -18.23 -2.15
CA THR A 497 -10.66 -18.35 -1.15
C THR A 497 -10.93 -17.06 -0.36
N THR A 498 -9.99 -16.11 -0.36
CA THR A 498 -9.99 -14.95 0.53
C THR A 498 -10.27 -13.64 -0.20
N HIS A 499 -11.14 -12.80 0.37
CA HIS A 499 -11.35 -11.41 -0.04
C HIS A 499 -10.94 -10.43 1.06
N TYR A 500 -10.25 -9.36 0.68
CA TYR A 500 -9.92 -8.25 1.58
C TYR A 500 -10.99 -7.15 1.51
N ILE A 501 -11.73 -6.97 2.61
CA ILE A 501 -12.64 -5.83 2.75
C ILE A 501 -11.86 -4.66 3.36
N ILE A 502 -11.42 -3.74 2.51
CA ILE A 502 -10.75 -2.51 2.95
C ILE A 502 -11.73 -1.57 3.65
N GLY A 503 -11.27 -0.89 4.70
CA GLY A 503 -12.11 -0.11 5.59
C GLY A 503 -12.37 1.33 5.17
N SER A 504 -11.60 1.87 4.23
CA SER A 504 -11.76 3.25 3.76
C SER A 504 -11.47 3.39 2.27
N ALA A 505 -11.81 4.54 1.69
CA ALA A 505 -11.57 4.86 0.28
C ALA A 505 -10.09 5.17 0.00
N ILE A 506 -9.21 4.30 0.50
CA ILE A 506 -7.75 4.30 0.36
C ILE A 506 -7.36 3.04 -0.43
N GLY A 507 -6.06 2.79 -0.56
CA GLY A 507 -5.56 1.60 -1.23
C GLY A 507 -5.51 1.74 -2.75
N PRO A 508 -4.90 0.75 -3.43
CA PRO A 508 -4.78 0.75 -4.88
C PRO A 508 -6.16 0.68 -5.54
N HIS A 509 -6.27 1.16 -6.78
CA HIS A 509 -7.42 0.86 -7.64
C HIS A 509 -7.68 -0.66 -7.66
N PRO A 510 -8.94 -1.14 -7.52
CA PRO A 510 -10.21 -0.39 -7.58
C PRO A 510 -10.81 0.02 -6.22
N PHE A 511 -10.09 -0.17 -5.11
CA PHE A 511 -10.64 0.02 -3.76
C PHE A 511 -11.28 1.40 -3.50
N PRO A 512 -10.65 2.54 -3.84
CA PRO A 512 -11.25 3.85 -3.62
C PRO A 512 -12.64 3.99 -4.28
N THR A 513 -12.77 3.53 -5.53
CA THR A 513 -14.01 3.56 -6.31
C THR A 513 -15.07 2.64 -5.72
N ILE A 514 -14.70 1.43 -5.28
CA ILE A 514 -15.60 0.48 -4.62
C ILE A 514 -16.17 1.09 -3.35
N VAL A 515 -15.30 1.57 -2.46
CA VAL A 515 -15.72 2.10 -1.16
C VAL A 515 -16.59 3.34 -1.34
N ARG A 516 -16.20 4.27 -2.22
CA ARG A 516 -17.03 5.43 -2.57
C ARG A 516 -18.41 4.99 -3.01
N THR A 517 -18.51 4.02 -3.92
CA THR A 517 -19.78 3.59 -4.50
C THR A 517 -20.76 3.09 -3.45
N PHE A 518 -20.30 2.28 -2.49
CA PHE A 518 -21.15 1.79 -1.40
C PHE A 518 -21.44 2.86 -0.35
N GLN A 519 -20.55 3.84 -0.17
CA GLN A 519 -20.76 4.95 0.76
C GLN A 519 -21.59 6.10 0.16
N SER A 520 -21.71 6.21 -1.16
CA SER A 520 -22.47 7.29 -1.83
C SER A 520 -23.95 7.33 -1.44
N ILE A 521 -24.49 6.27 -0.85
CA ILE A 521 -25.84 6.26 -0.31
C ILE A 521 -26.07 7.36 0.74
N ILE A 522 -25.02 7.76 1.47
CA ILE A 522 -25.06 8.85 2.46
C ILE A 522 -25.48 10.16 1.80
N GLY A 523 -24.76 10.57 0.76
CA GLY A 523 -25.04 11.81 0.03
C GLY A 523 -26.31 11.73 -0.82
N ARG A 524 -26.62 10.57 -1.42
CA ARG A 524 -27.85 10.38 -2.22
C ARG A 524 -29.09 10.58 -1.35
N GLU A 525 -29.17 9.90 -0.21
CA GLU A 525 -30.28 10.09 0.73
C GLU A 525 -30.30 11.52 1.27
N THR A 526 -29.15 12.13 1.54
CA THR A 526 -29.09 13.53 2.00
C THR A 526 -29.69 14.48 0.96
N LYS A 527 -29.37 14.30 -0.32
CA LYS A 527 -29.92 15.09 -1.44
C LYS A 527 -31.44 14.92 -1.53
N GLU A 528 -31.94 13.69 -1.52
CA GLU A 528 -33.38 13.39 -1.54
C GLU A 528 -34.11 14.00 -0.34
N GLN A 529 -33.59 13.80 0.87
CA GLN A 529 -34.20 14.26 2.11
C GLN A 529 -34.16 15.79 2.26
N MET A 530 -33.12 16.47 1.76
CA MET A 530 -33.06 17.94 1.74
C MET A 530 -34.05 18.53 0.74
N LEU A 531 -34.21 17.91 -0.45
CA LEU A 531 -35.25 18.31 -1.40
C LEU A 531 -36.64 18.13 -0.80
N GLU A 532 -36.91 17.03 -0.10
CA GLU A 532 -38.19 16.79 0.58
C GLU A 532 -38.46 17.82 1.68
N LYS A 533 -37.48 18.09 2.56
CA LYS A 533 -37.67 18.93 3.76
C LYS A 533 -37.55 20.43 3.50
N ARG A 534 -36.80 20.83 2.47
CA ARG A 534 -36.44 22.24 2.21
C ARG A 534 -36.74 22.72 0.79
N GLY A 535 -37.09 21.81 -0.13
CA GLY A 535 -37.31 22.15 -1.53
C GLY A 535 -36.05 22.59 -2.28
N LYS A 536 -34.86 22.41 -1.68
CA LYS A 536 -33.56 22.81 -2.24
C LYS A 536 -32.43 21.90 -1.73
N LEU A 537 -31.30 21.93 -2.44
CA LEU A 537 -30.03 21.36 -1.96
C LEU A 537 -29.50 22.12 -0.73
N PRO A 538 -28.67 21.50 0.12
CA PRO A 538 -27.98 22.23 1.17
C PRO A 538 -26.96 23.22 0.57
N ASP A 539 -26.65 24.28 1.31
CA ASP A 539 -25.62 25.27 0.95
C ASP A 539 -24.20 24.73 1.27
N ALA A 540 -24.09 23.80 2.23
CA ALA A 540 -22.84 23.11 2.56
C ALA A 540 -23.07 21.69 3.10
N VAL A 541 -22.11 20.80 2.86
CA VAL A 541 -21.99 19.50 3.52
C VAL A 541 -20.62 19.36 4.18
N VAL A 542 -20.60 18.80 5.39
CA VAL A 542 -19.41 18.69 6.24
C VAL A 542 -19.21 17.27 6.71
N ALA A 543 -17.97 16.78 6.67
CA ALA A 543 -17.61 15.42 7.10
C ALA A 543 -16.19 15.38 7.69
N CYS A 544 -15.96 14.48 8.64
CA CYS A 544 -14.61 14.24 9.16
C CYS A 544 -13.78 13.41 8.18
N VAL A 545 -12.46 13.65 8.13
CA VAL A 545 -11.55 13.04 7.16
C VAL A 545 -10.41 12.34 7.91
N GLY A 546 -10.45 11.01 7.89
CA GLY A 546 -9.28 10.14 8.11
C GLY A 546 -8.87 9.59 6.75
N GLY A 547 -9.05 8.29 6.53
CA GLY A 547 -8.93 7.72 5.17
C GLY A 547 -10.02 8.19 4.18
N GLY A 548 -11.10 8.83 4.65
CA GLY A 548 -12.05 9.56 3.78
C GLY A 548 -13.37 8.88 3.38
N SER A 549 -13.68 7.64 3.80
CA SER A 549 -14.87 6.91 3.32
C SER A 549 -16.22 7.59 3.58
N ASN A 550 -16.42 8.20 4.76
CA ASN A 550 -17.67 8.90 5.06
C ASN A 550 -17.76 10.24 4.29
N ALA A 551 -16.64 10.94 4.16
CA ALA A 551 -16.56 12.22 3.47
C ALA A 551 -16.84 12.03 1.98
N VAL A 552 -16.17 11.08 1.33
CA VAL A 552 -16.41 10.79 -0.09
C VAL A 552 -17.84 10.29 -0.32
N GLY A 553 -18.40 9.49 0.59
CA GLY A 553 -19.79 9.03 0.52
C GLY A 553 -20.83 10.16 0.65
N MET A 554 -20.51 11.18 1.45
CA MET A 554 -21.33 12.39 1.57
C MET A 554 -21.15 13.31 0.36
N PHE A 555 -19.92 13.55 -0.07
CA PHE A 555 -19.56 14.58 -1.04
C PHE A 555 -19.83 14.18 -2.49
N TYR A 556 -19.55 12.92 -2.85
CA TYR A 556 -19.60 12.46 -4.23
C TYR A 556 -20.94 12.76 -4.94
N PRO A 557 -22.12 12.54 -4.32
CA PRO A 557 -23.40 12.89 -4.95
C PRO A 557 -23.64 14.39 -5.18
N PHE A 558 -22.78 15.26 -4.65
CA PHE A 558 -22.79 16.72 -4.85
C PHE A 558 -21.61 17.20 -5.70
N GLU A 559 -20.79 16.32 -6.28
CA GLU A 559 -19.56 16.71 -6.98
C GLU A 559 -19.82 17.71 -8.11
N ASP A 560 -20.91 17.50 -8.86
CA ASP A 560 -21.33 18.35 -9.98
C ASP A 560 -22.24 19.52 -9.58
N ASP A 561 -22.50 19.71 -8.27
CA ASP A 561 -23.30 20.82 -7.74
C ASP A 561 -22.39 21.91 -7.14
N PRO A 562 -21.87 22.86 -7.95
CA PRO A 562 -20.91 23.87 -7.47
C PRO A 562 -21.52 24.84 -6.45
N SER A 563 -22.85 24.90 -6.35
CA SER A 563 -23.56 25.65 -5.31
C SER A 563 -23.39 25.04 -3.91
N VAL A 564 -23.05 23.75 -3.80
CA VAL A 564 -22.88 23.05 -2.53
C VAL A 564 -21.40 23.06 -2.14
N LYS A 565 -21.09 23.72 -1.02
CA LYS A 565 -19.74 23.73 -0.43
C LYS A 565 -19.44 22.37 0.19
N LEU A 566 -18.25 21.83 -0.08
CA LEU A 566 -17.78 20.57 0.51
C LEU A 566 -16.64 20.90 1.50
N LEU A 567 -16.85 20.58 2.78
CA LEU A 567 -15.87 20.82 3.84
C LEU A 567 -15.46 19.51 4.52
N GLY A 568 -14.22 19.10 4.30
CA GLY A 568 -13.58 18.03 5.06
C GLY A 568 -12.89 18.57 6.31
N VAL A 569 -13.00 17.87 7.44
CA VAL A 569 -12.32 18.23 8.70
C VAL A 569 -11.39 17.11 9.15
N GLU A 570 -10.09 17.37 9.15
CA GLU A 570 -9.05 16.43 9.52
C GLU A 570 -8.67 16.54 11.01
N ALA A 571 -7.99 15.52 11.52
CA ALA A 571 -7.47 15.53 12.89
C ALA A 571 -6.19 16.36 12.99
N GLY A 572 -6.30 17.54 13.60
CA GLY A 572 -5.20 18.45 13.89
C GLY A 572 -4.33 18.03 15.08
N GLY A 573 -4.72 17.00 15.84
CA GLY A 573 -3.96 16.49 16.99
C GLY A 573 -3.62 17.59 18.01
N ASP A 574 -2.35 17.72 18.37
CA ASP A 574 -1.85 18.78 19.26
C ASP A 574 -1.72 20.15 18.54
N GLY A 575 -1.78 20.18 17.20
CA GLY A 575 -1.61 21.35 16.34
C GLY A 575 -0.91 20.98 15.02
N VAL A 576 -1.33 21.58 13.90
CA VAL A 576 -0.77 21.30 12.55
C VAL A 576 0.66 21.82 12.37
N GLU A 577 1.08 22.73 13.24
CA GLU A 577 2.45 23.24 13.34
C GLU A 577 3.39 22.29 14.09
N THR A 578 2.85 21.25 14.72
CA THR A 578 3.61 20.20 15.43
C THR A 578 3.76 18.96 14.55
N LEU A 579 4.58 17.99 14.97
CA LEU A 579 4.61 16.67 14.30
C LEU A 579 3.49 15.72 14.80
N ARG A 580 2.65 16.18 15.74
CA ARG A 580 1.64 15.36 16.41
C ARG A 580 0.25 15.70 15.89
N HIS A 581 -0.01 15.33 14.63
CA HIS A 581 -1.33 15.46 14.00
C HIS A 581 -1.56 14.37 12.94
N SER A 582 -2.77 14.33 12.38
CA SER A 582 -3.15 13.47 11.25
C SER A 582 -3.86 14.28 10.15
N ALA A 583 -3.53 15.56 10.02
CA ALA A 583 -4.09 16.48 9.03
C ALA A 583 -3.37 16.37 7.67
N THR A 584 -3.59 15.26 6.97
CA THR A 584 -2.86 14.86 5.77
C THR A 584 -3.00 15.82 4.59
N LEU A 585 -4.19 16.32 4.30
CA LEU A 585 -4.44 17.27 3.22
C LEU A 585 -3.97 18.68 3.60
N THR A 586 -4.04 19.04 4.88
CA THR A 586 -3.63 20.35 5.39
C THR A 586 -2.11 20.50 5.51
N GLY A 587 -1.42 19.49 6.06
CA GLY A 587 0.02 19.53 6.39
C GLY A 587 0.90 18.56 5.62
N GLY A 588 0.33 17.68 4.79
CA GLY A 588 1.08 16.68 4.03
C GLY A 588 1.52 17.14 2.64
N SER A 589 2.17 16.23 1.94
CA SER A 589 2.67 16.41 0.57
C SER A 589 2.29 15.22 -0.30
N LYS A 590 2.42 15.36 -1.62
CA LYS A 590 2.09 14.27 -2.57
C LYS A 590 3.10 13.14 -2.42
N GLY A 591 2.61 11.91 -2.38
CA GLY A 591 3.43 10.71 -2.23
C GLY A 591 2.63 9.44 -2.52
N VAL A 592 3.23 8.30 -2.18
CA VAL A 592 2.67 6.96 -2.37
C VAL A 592 2.68 6.23 -1.03
N LEU A 593 1.53 5.71 -0.64
CA LEU A 593 1.34 4.94 0.58
C LEU A 593 0.26 3.89 0.35
N HIS A 594 0.48 2.66 0.85
CA HIS A 594 -0.49 1.57 0.78
C HIS A 594 -1.09 1.34 -0.62
N GLY A 595 -0.27 1.38 -1.67
CA GLY A 595 -0.75 1.05 -3.02
C GLY A 595 -1.26 2.22 -3.86
N VAL A 596 -1.25 3.45 -3.35
CA VAL A 596 -1.92 4.57 -4.02
C VAL A 596 -1.13 5.86 -3.96
N ARG A 597 -1.11 6.62 -5.07
CA ARG A 597 -0.60 7.99 -5.10
C ARG A 597 -1.65 8.95 -4.54
N THR A 598 -1.30 9.67 -3.48
CA THR A 598 -2.21 10.54 -2.70
C THR A 598 -1.42 11.60 -1.92
N TYR A 599 -2.09 12.42 -1.10
CA TYR A 599 -1.41 13.18 -0.05
C TYR A 599 -1.05 12.27 1.12
N VAL A 600 0.15 12.46 1.65
CA VAL A 600 0.68 11.70 2.79
C VAL A 600 1.42 12.64 3.76
N LEU A 601 1.41 12.29 5.04
CA LEU A 601 2.30 12.85 6.05
C LEU A 601 3.65 12.13 5.96
N GLN A 602 4.66 12.86 5.52
CA GLN A 602 6.00 12.32 5.29
C GLN A 602 7.07 13.38 5.55
N ASP A 603 8.28 12.92 5.84
CA ASP A 603 9.44 13.79 5.93
C ASP A 603 9.97 14.19 4.53
N LYS A 604 11.04 15.00 4.51
CA LYS A 604 11.70 15.44 3.27
C LYS A 604 12.42 14.33 2.49
N HIS A 605 12.51 13.12 3.05
CA HIS A 605 13.15 11.96 2.44
C HIS A 605 12.12 10.93 1.95
N GLY A 606 10.83 11.26 2.03
CA GLY A 606 9.74 10.39 1.62
C GLY A 606 9.47 9.27 2.63
N GLN A 607 9.92 9.40 3.87
CA GLN A 607 9.59 8.46 4.95
C GLN A 607 8.27 8.88 5.58
N ILE A 608 7.38 7.91 5.76
CA ILE A 608 6.02 8.13 6.28
C ILE A 608 6.12 8.48 7.77
N SER A 609 5.58 9.64 8.12
CA SER A 609 5.59 10.16 9.48
C SER A 609 4.65 9.36 10.38
N GLU A 610 4.99 9.29 11.68
CA GLU A 610 4.02 8.91 12.69
C GLU A 610 2.92 9.97 12.79
N THR A 611 1.72 9.53 13.18
CA THR A 611 0.55 10.40 13.30
C THR A 611 0.06 10.47 14.73
N HIS A 612 -0.77 11.48 15.00
CA HIS A 612 -1.45 11.59 16.28
C HIS A 612 -2.86 12.14 16.11
N SER A 613 -3.79 11.52 16.82
CA SER A 613 -5.11 12.07 17.12
C SER A 613 -5.65 11.40 18.37
N VAL A 614 -6.50 12.11 19.12
CA VAL A 614 -7.35 11.48 20.15
C VAL A 614 -8.37 10.50 19.56
N SER A 615 -8.65 10.62 18.26
CA SER A 615 -9.57 9.76 17.51
C SER A 615 -8.82 8.71 16.69
N ALA A 616 -8.81 7.46 17.16
CA ALA A 616 -8.14 6.35 16.45
C ALA A 616 -8.62 6.14 15.00
N GLY A 617 -9.86 6.53 14.65
CA GLY A 617 -10.36 6.42 13.28
C GLY A 617 -9.88 7.50 12.31
N LEU A 618 -9.24 8.56 12.82
CA LEU A 618 -8.61 9.63 12.03
C LEU A 618 -7.07 9.57 12.08
N ASP A 619 -6.50 8.70 12.92
CA ASP A 619 -5.06 8.53 13.12
C ASP A 619 -4.44 7.72 11.96
N TYR A 620 -4.28 8.38 10.81
CA TYR A 620 -3.81 7.75 9.56
C TYR A 620 -2.99 8.75 8.72
N PRO A 621 -1.79 8.38 8.24
CA PRO A 621 -0.89 9.30 7.53
C PRO A 621 -1.26 9.56 6.07
N GLY A 622 -2.27 8.87 5.52
CA GLY A 622 -2.70 9.04 4.14
C GLY A 622 -4.13 9.58 4.05
N VAL A 623 -4.66 9.66 2.83
CA VAL A 623 -6.05 10.01 2.57
C VAL A 623 -6.50 9.41 1.23
N GLY A 624 -7.80 9.27 1.01
CA GLY A 624 -8.32 8.75 -0.26
C GLY A 624 -7.97 9.64 -1.46
N PRO A 625 -7.61 9.07 -2.63
CA PRO A 625 -7.11 9.82 -3.77
C PRO A 625 -8.14 10.78 -4.40
N GLU A 626 -9.43 10.48 -4.30
CA GLU A 626 -10.50 11.37 -4.79
C GLU A 626 -10.62 12.65 -3.94
N LEU A 627 -10.38 12.56 -2.62
CA LEU A 627 -10.29 13.75 -1.75
C LEU A 627 -9.05 14.58 -2.08
N SER A 628 -7.92 13.92 -2.37
CA SER A 628 -6.69 14.58 -2.85
C SER A 628 -6.93 15.35 -4.15
N SER A 629 -7.67 14.75 -5.09
CA SER A 629 -8.08 15.41 -6.33
C SER A 629 -8.97 16.63 -6.08
N TRP A 630 -9.98 16.49 -5.20
CA TRP A 630 -10.86 17.62 -4.86
C TRP A 630 -10.16 18.74 -4.07
N LYS A 631 -9.08 18.44 -3.36
CA LYS A 631 -8.21 19.48 -2.78
C LYS A 631 -7.49 20.24 -3.90
N ASP A 632 -6.84 19.52 -4.81
CA ASP A 632 -5.98 20.12 -5.82
C ASP A 632 -6.75 20.92 -6.87
N ASN A 633 -7.96 20.49 -7.23
CA ASN A 633 -8.84 21.23 -8.13
C ASN A 633 -9.77 22.22 -7.42
N GLU A 634 -9.60 22.39 -6.10
CA GLU A 634 -10.38 23.26 -5.23
C GLU A 634 -11.89 22.97 -5.14
N ARG A 635 -12.36 21.79 -5.57
CA ARG A 635 -13.77 21.40 -5.43
C ARG A 635 -14.19 21.26 -3.97
N ALA A 636 -13.31 20.80 -3.10
CA ALA A 636 -13.52 20.69 -1.65
C ALA A 636 -12.46 21.49 -0.88
N LYS A 637 -12.86 22.03 0.27
CA LYS A 637 -11.94 22.67 1.23
C LYS A 637 -11.72 21.74 2.41
N PHE A 638 -10.49 21.75 2.93
CA PHE A 638 -10.08 20.91 4.05
C PHE A 638 -9.47 21.80 5.13
N ILE A 639 -9.88 21.55 6.37
CA ILE A 639 -9.36 22.23 7.57
C ILE A 639 -9.00 21.18 8.62
N ALA A 640 -8.19 21.56 9.61
CA ALA A 640 -7.85 20.71 10.73
C ALA A 640 -8.53 21.18 12.02
N ALA A 641 -8.99 20.23 12.84
CA ALA A 641 -9.45 20.48 14.21
C ALA A 641 -8.53 19.74 15.19
N THR A 642 -7.93 20.47 16.13
CA THR A 642 -7.12 19.91 17.22
C THR A 642 -7.95 19.01 18.14
N ASP A 643 -7.29 18.17 18.93
CA ASP A 643 -7.96 17.30 19.90
C ASP A 643 -8.83 18.09 20.90
N ALA A 644 -8.36 19.27 21.31
CA ALA A 644 -9.13 20.18 22.16
C ALA A 644 -10.42 20.68 21.45
N GLN A 645 -10.32 21.01 20.16
CA GLN A 645 -11.47 21.45 19.36
C GLN A 645 -12.44 20.29 19.08
N ALA A 646 -11.93 19.07 18.86
CA ALA A 646 -12.78 17.89 18.77
C ALA A 646 -13.55 17.64 20.08
N PHE A 647 -12.93 17.84 21.25
CA PHE A 647 -13.62 17.73 22.54
C PHE A 647 -14.70 18.80 22.73
N LEU A 648 -14.49 20.01 22.21
CA LEU A 648 -15.55 21.02 22.15
C LEU A 648 -16.72 20.56 21.28
N GLY A 649 -16.45 20.02 20.08
CA GLY A 649 -17.48 19.44 19.21
C GLY A 649 -18.25 18.30 19.87
N PHE A 650 -17.54 17.40 20.56
CA PHE A 650 -18.12 16.29 21.33
C PHE A 650 -19.05 16.82 22.42
N ARG A 651 -18.55 17.73 23.27
CA ARG A 651 -19.30 18.35 24.36
C ARG A 651 -20.56 19.04 23.86
N LEU A 652 -20.45 19.89 22.84
CA LEU A 652 -21.57 20.67 22.33
C LEU A 652 -22.67 19.77 21.78
N MET A 653 -22.33 18.75 20.98
CA MET A 653 -23.31 17.79 20.49
C MET A 653 -24.02 17.05 21.63
N SER A 654 -23.27 16.61 22.65
CA SER A 654 -23.84 15.91 23.80
C SER A 654 -24.73 16.79 24.68
N GLN A 655 -24.33 18.03 24.95
CA GLN A 655 -25.07 18.93 25.86
C GLN A 655 -26.23 19.67 25.19
N LEU A 656 -26.13 19.93 23.88
CA LEU A 656 -27.15 20.65 23.13
C LEU A 656 -28.17 19.71 22.52
N GLU A 657 -27.74 18.60 21.92
CA GLU A 657 -28.64 17.70 21.19
C GLU A 657 -28.86 16.35 21.90
N GLY A 658 -28.17 16.08 23.01
CA GLY A 658 -28.30 14.80 23.72
C GLY A 658 -27.74 13.61 22.94
N ILE A 659 -26.86 13.87 21.96
CA ILE A 659 -26.25 12.85 21.11
C ILE A 659 -24.78 12.73 21.50
N ILE A 660 -24.31 11.52 21.79
CA ILE A 660 -22.89 11.25 22.07
C ILE A 660 -22.22 10.85 20.74
N PRO A 661 -21.49 11.77 20.07
CA PRO A 661 -20.90 11.48 18.77
C PRO A 661 -19.60 10.68 18.94
N ALA A 662 -19.22 9.93 17.91
CA ALA A 662 -17.84 9.42 17.85
C ALA A 662 -16.84 10.59 17.82
N LEU A 663 -15.64 10.39 18.38
CA LEU A 663 -14.58 11.41 18.36
C LEU A 663 -14.19 11.80 16.94
N GLU A 664 -14.29 10.89 15.96
CA GLU A 664 -14.13 11.18 14.53
C GLU A 664 -15.14 12.25 14.11
N SER A 665 -16.43 12.00 14.34
CA SER A 665 -17.51 12.92 13.97
C SER A 665 -17.43 14.25 14.72
N ALA A 666 -16.89 14.25 15.95
CA ALA A 666 -16.72 15.45 16.77
C ALA A 666 -15.80 16.50 16.11
N HIS A 667 -14.80 16.06 15.32
CA HIS A 667 -13.99 16.96 14.49
C HIS A 667 -14.86 17.64 13.43
N GLY A 668 -15.65 16.86 12.69
CA GLY A 668 -16.60 17.36 11.69
C GLY A 668 -17.62 18.33 12.28
N ILE A 669 -18.12 18.03 13.49
CA ILE A 669 -19.05 18.90 14.24
C ILE A 669 -18.41 20.24 14.56
N TYR A 670 -17.18 20.25 15.09
CA TYR A 670 -16.48 21.50 15.39
C TYR A 670 -16.33 22.36 14.13
N GLY A 671 -15.81 21.79 13.04
CA GLY A 671 -15.65 22.52 11.78
C GLY A 671 -16.96 23.01 11.17
N ALA A 672 -18.03 22.23 11.31
CA ALA A 672 -19.37 22.63 10.87
C ALA A 672 -19.94 23.81 11.66
N ILE A 673 -19.74 23.86 12.98
CA ILE A 673 -20.18 24.98 13.83
C ILE A 673 -19.43 26.25 13.43
N GLU A 674 -18.11 26.17 13.21
CA GLU A 674 -17.31 27.31 12.77
C GLU A 674 -17.75 27.80 11.38
N LEU A 675 -18.01 26.90 10.44
CA LEU A 675 -18.54 27.27 9.13
C LEU A 675 -19.93 27.92 9.25
N ALA A 676 -20.84 27.32 10.02
CA ALA A 676 -22.20 27.81 10.20
C ALA A 676 -22.27 29.24 10.76
N LYS A 677 -21.35 29.62 11.68
CA LYS A 677 -21.22 30.99 12.22
C LYS A 677 -20.94 32.04 11.13
N THR A 678 -20.26 31.65 10.05
CA THR A 678 -19.92 32.53 8.93
C THR A 678 -21.00 32.59 7.84
N MET A 679 -21.99 31.70 7.92
CA MET A 679 -23.09 31.57 6.97
C MET A 679 -24.30 32.40 7.38
N LYS A 680 -25.17 32.71 6.42
CA LYS A 680 -26.37 33.52 6.65
C LYS A 680 -27.47 32.67 7.27
N LYS A 681 -28.29 33.29 8.12
CA LYS A 681 -29.53 32.68 8.59
C LYS A 681 -30.41 32.27 7.40
N GLY A 682 -30.93 31.05 7.44
CA GLY A 682 -31.75 30.47 6.36
C GLY A 682 -30.96 29.67 5.31
N GLU A 683 -29.63 29.78 5.29
CA GLU A 683 -28.76 28.80 4.62
C GLU A 683 -28.76 27.49 5.41
N ASP A 684 -28.54 26.37 4.74
CA ASP A 684 -28.63 25.02 5.29
C ASP A 684 -27.29 24.29 5.16
N LEU A 685 -26.77 23.76 6.26
CA LEU A 685 -25.54 22.97 6.34
C LEU A 685 -25.86 21.57 6.86
N VAL A 686 -25.34 20.52 6.22
CA VAL A 686 -25.51 19.12 6.69
C VAL A 686 -24.19 18.56 7.22
N ILE A 687 -24.23 18.01 8.42
CA ILE A 687 -23.12 17.28 9.05
C ILE A 687 -23.33 15.78 8.82
N CYS A 688 -22.32 15.10 8.28
CA CYS A 688 -22.22 13.64 8.29
C CYS A 688 -21.83 13.18 9.71
N LEU A 689 -22.82 12.76 10.51
CA LEU A 689 -22.58 12.19 11.83
C LEU A 689 -22.17 10.71 11.68
N SER A 690 -20.90 10.51 11.32
CA SER A 690 -20.37 9.26 10.75
C SER A 690 -20.45 8.02 11.67
N GLY A 691 -20.66 8.21 12.97
CA GLY A 691 -20.69 7.16 13.97
C GLY A 691 -20.99 7.68 15.38
N ARG A 692 -21.42 6.76 16.27
CA ARG A 692 -21.74 7.03 17.69
C ARG A 692 -20.53 6.85 18.62
N GLY A 693 -20.54 7.59 19.72
CA GLY A 693 -19.41 7.71 20.65
C GLY A 693 -19.33 6.69 21.77
N ASP A 694 -20.16 5.63 21.79
CA ASP A 694 -20.09 4.61 22.85
C ASP A 694 -18.69 4.03 23.02
N LYS A 695 -17.95 3.89 21.91
CA LYS A 695 -16.57 3.38 21.92
C LYS A 695 -15.57 4.36 22.55
N ASP A 696 -15.91 5.65 22.55
CA ASP A 696 -14.98 6.73 22.89
C ASP A 696 -15.18 7.23 24.32
N VAL A 697 -16.26 6.84 25.02
CA VAL A 697 -16.56 7.34 26.37
C VAL A 697 -15.40 7.13 27.34
N GLN A 698 -14.74 5.96 27.29
CA GLN A 698 -13.56 5.69 28.12
C GLN A 698 -12.39 6.60 27.73
N SER A 699 -12.06 6.69 26.44
CA SER A 699 -11.00 7.57 25.95
C SER A 699 -11.25 9.04 26.30
N VAL A 700 -12.50 9.50 26.22
CA VAL A 700 -12.90 10.85 26.64
C VAL A 700 -12.67 11.01 28.13
N ALA A 701 -13.08 10.06 28.97
CA ALA A 701 -12.85 10.11 30.41
C ALA A 701 -11.34 10.16 30.76
N ASP A 702 -10.52 9.41 30.03
CA ASP A 702 -9.07 9.33 30.27
C ASP A 702 -8.32 10.59 29.81
N GLU A 703 -8.75 11.22 28.71
CA GLU A 703 -8.10 12.40 28.12
C GLU A 703 -8.65 13.73 28.65
N LEU A 704 -9.87 13.75 29.19
CA LEU A 704 -10.51 14.97 29.72
C LEU A 704 -9.69 15.65 30.85
N PRO A 705 -9.00 14.96 31.77
CA PRO A 705 -8.09 15.61 32.73
C PRO A 705 -6.99 16.46 32.07
N LYS A 706 -6.56 16.09 30.85
CA LYS A 706 -5.53 16.82 30.08
C LYS A 706 -6.14 17.92 29.21
N LEU A 707 -7.23 17.63 28.49
CA LEU A 707 -7.84 18.54 27.51
C LEU A 707 -8.88 19.47 28.13
N GLY A 708 -9.63 19.00 29.11
CA GLY A 708 -10.70 19.71 29.81
C GLY A 708 -10.32 21.10 30.33
N PRO A 709 -9.17 21.27 31.02
CA PRO A 709 -8.71 22.59 31.46
C PRO A 709 -8.50 23.59 30.32
N LYS A 710 -8.12 23.13 29.12
CA LYS A 710 -7.89 24.00 27.95
C LYS A 710 -9.21 24.54 27.36
N ILE A 711 -10.31 23.83 27.58
CA ILE A 711 -11.62 24.12 26.96
C ILE A 711 -12.72 24.42 27.98
N GLY A 712 -12.35 24.56 29.26
CA GLY A 712 -13.29 24.81 30.36
C GLY A 712 -14.35 23.71 30.50
N TRP A 713 -13.95 22.45 30.40
CA TRP A 713 -14.84 21.29 30.56
C TRP A 713 -14.26 20.30 31.57
N ASP A 714 -14.96 20.12 32.68
CA ASP A 714 -14.55 19.20 33.75
C ASP A 714 -15.74 18.31 34.13
N LEU A 715 -15.54 17.00 34.04
CA LEU A 715 -16.51 15.98 34.43
C LEU A 715 -15.96 15.08 35.55
N ARG A 716 -14.84 15.44 36.18
CA ARG A 716 -14.27 14.65 37.28
C ARG A 716 -15.32 14.48 38.38
N PHE A 717 -15.62 13.22 38.66
CA PHE A 717 -16.40 12.77 39.81
C PHE A 717 -15.46 12.25 40.90
#